data_AF-A0A8X8XEV3-F1
#
_entry.id   AF-A0A8X8XEV3-F1
#
_cell.length_a   1.000
_cell.length_b   1.000
_cell.length_c   1.000
_cell.angle_alpha   90.00
_cell.angle_beta   90.00
_cell.angle_gamma   90.00
#
_symmetry.space_group_name_H-M   'P 1'
#
loop_
_entity.id
_entity.type
_entity.pdbx_description
1 polymer ?
#
loop_
_entity_poly.entity_id
_entity_poly.type
_entity_poly.pdbx_seq_one_letter_code
_entity_poly.pdbx_strand_id
1 'polypeptide(L)'
;MGSAFLFATLQLLLLFGVCRGGKIGICYGRNADDLPTPDKAVQLIKLHNIKYVRIYDSNIQVLKTFANTGIELMIGIPNADLLAFSQFQSNADTWLKNSILPYYPATKITYITVGAEVTEAPSNISAMVVPAMQNVLTSLKKAGLHKKIKVSSTHSLGVLSRSFPPSAGAFSSKFALFLKPMLEFLAENQSPFMVNIYPYYAYRDSSSNVSLDYALFESSSEVIDPNTGLLYTNMFDAQIDAINFALMALNFRTIQIMVTETGWPSKGSPKETAATPDNAQTYNTNLIRHLINDTGTPAKPGGEIDTYIFSLFNENRKPGLESERNWGLFFPDQTSVYNLDFTGKSTVDINPDTNVTASSNGTWCIASANASEPDLRNGLDWACGSGNVDCSAIQPSQPCFEPDNLVSHASYAFNSYYLQNGATDIACSFGGAGVRTNQNPSYDNCLYMTLGANKTAAANATANPSAKASSSYVQEASMLLLGYSLMASFVFIKHIEHTKQQHHCELKYYRNKHLQNNMSWQTYVDEHLMCDIEGQAGLKLTAAAILGHDGAVWAQSATFPQMKPEEIKGILNDFEEPGSLAPTGLFFGGAKYMVIQGEPGAVIRGKKGSGGITIKKSGQALVFGVYEEPVTPGQCNMVVERLADYLIDQGM
;
A
#
# COMPACT_ATOMS: atom_id res chain seq x y z
N MET A 1 -6.87 14.28 -48.54
CA MET A 1 -7.66 14.50 -47.31
C MET A 1 -7.46 13.42 -46.23
N GLY A 2 -7.11 12.16 -46.57
CA GLY A 2 -6.94 11.09 -45.57
C GLY A 2 -5.68 11.17 -44.68
N SER A 3 -4.55 11.67 -45.20
CA SER A 3 -3.30 11.78 -44.42
C SER A 3 -3.36 12.85 -43.33
N ALA A 4 -4.06 13.97 -43.59
CA ALA A 4 -4.29 15.01 -42.59
C ALA A 4 -5.22 14.57 -41.45
N PHE A 5 -6.19 13.68 -41.73
CA PHE A 5 -7.08 13.11 -40.73
C PHE A 5 -6.35 12.10 -39.82
N LEU A 6 -5.45 11.29 -40.37
CA LEU A 6 -4.60 10.35 -39.61
C LEU A 6 -3.58 11.06 -38.72
N PHE A 7 -3.00 12.18 -39.19
CA PHE A 7 -2.11 13.00 -38.38
C PHE A 7 -2.86 13.72 -37.25
N ALA A 8 -4.07 14.24 -37.54
CA ALA A 8 -4.92 14.88 -36.55
C ALA A 8 -5.43 13.90 -35.48
N THR A 9 -5.78 12.65 -35.85
CA THR A 9 -6.18 11.63 -34.87
C THR A 9 -5.00 11.11 -34.06
N LEU A 10 -3.79 11.01 -34.65
CA LEU A 10 -2.58 10.64 -33.93
C LEU A 10 -2.13 11.75 -32.94
N GLN A 11 -2.23 13.02 -33.33
CA GLN A 11 -2.01 14.16 -32.44
C GLN A 11 -3.09 14.27 -31.36
N LEU A 12 -4.34 13.90 -31.65
CA LEU A 12 -5.40 13.84 -30.66
C LEU A 12 -5.21 12.66 -29.68
N LEU A 13 -4.71 11.51 -30.13
CA LEU A 13 -4.33 10.37 -29.28
C LEU A 13 -3.10 10.68 -28.40
N LEU A 14 -2.14 11.45 -28.91
CA LEU A 14 -1.01 11.98 -28.12
C LEU A 14 -1.44 13.04 -27.09
N LEU A 15 -2.55 13.75 -27.32
CA LEU A 15 -3.15 14.69 -26.35
C LEU A 15 -3.99 13.99 -25.26
N PHE A 16 -4.44 12.75 -25.49
CA PHE A 16 -5.15 11.94 -24.49
C PHE A 16 -4.23 11.00 -23.69
N GLY A 17 -2.99 10.81 -24.12
CA GLY A 17 -1.91 10.23 -23.32
C GLY A 17 -1.28 11.27 -22.40
N VAL A 18 -2.08 11.90 -21.52
CA VAL A 18 -1.48 12.55 -20.36
C VAL A 18 -1.02 11.41 -19.46
N CYS A 19 0.26 11.00 -19.55
CA CYS A 19 0.93 10.34 -18.43
C CYS A 19 0.72 11.26 -17.25
N ARG A 20 -0.15 10.86 -16.31
CA ARG A 20 -0.57 11.78 -15.26
C ARG A 20 0.35 11.74 -14.08
N GLY A 21 1.29 10.81 -13.95
CA GLY A 21 2.18 10.72 -12.78
C GLY A 21 1.39 10.45 -11.50
N GLY A 22 1.97 9.68 -10.58
CA GLY A 22 1.35 9.47 -9.27
C GLY A 22 1.05 10.79 -8.56
N LYS A 23 -0.12 10.90 -7.92
CA LYS A 23 -0.43 12.08 -7.08
C LYS A 23 0.36 12.01 -5.78
N ILE A 24 1.06 13.09 -5.43
CA ILE A 24 1.66 13.28 -4.10
C ILE A 24 0.81 14.28 -3.32
N GLY A 25 0.05 13.76 -2.35
CA GLY A 25 -0.82 14.52 -1.46
C GLY A 25 -0.31 14.59 -0.04
N ILE A 26 -1.05 15.30 0.80
CA ILE A 26 -0.78 15.41 2.23
C ILE A 26 -2.04 15.26 3.08
N CYS A 27 -1.93 14.60 4.22
CA CYS A 27 -3.00 14.49 5.19
C CYS A 27 -3.04 15.72 6.09
N TYR A 28 -4.15 16.45 6.07
CA TYR A 28 -4.40 17.57 6.98
C TYR A 28 -5.19 17.10 8.20
N GLY A 29 -4.46 16.44 9.11
CA GLY A 29 -4.91 16.06 10.44
C GLY A 29 -5.12 17.29 11.33
N ARG A 30 -6.10 17.19 12.24
CA ARG A 30 -6.53 18.30 13.11
C ARG A 30 -6.82 17.86 14.55
N ASN A 31 -6.28 16.73 14.99
CA ASN A 31 -6.39 16.30 16.37
C ASN A 31 -5.36 17.01 17.26
N ALA A 32 -5.54 18.32 17.40
CA ALA A 32 -4.68 19.22 18.17
C ALA A 32 -5.42 20.53 18.52
N ASP A 33 -4.86 21.32 19.44
CA ASP A 33 -5.41 22.62 19.86
C ASP A 33 -4.50 23.83 19.63
N ASP A 34 -3.30 23.61 19.11
CA ASP A 34 -2.28 24.63 18.82
C ASP A 34 -2.11 24.90 17.32
N LEU A 35 -2.90 24.23 16.47
CA LEU A 35 -2.80 24.32 15.02
C LEU A 35 -3.14 25.72 14.49
N PRO A 36 -2.54 26.12 13.36
CA PRO A 36 -2.88 27.36 12.70
C PRO A 36 -4.31 27.28 12.13
N THR A 37 -4.91 28.44 11.86
CA THR A 37 -6.21 28.53 11.20
C THR A 37 -6.18 27.84 9.83
N PRO A 38 -7.30 27.28 9.34
CA PRO A 38 -7.37 26.66 8.01
C PRO A 38 -6.80 27.53 6.88
N ASP A 39 -7.02 28.85 6.90
CA ASP A 39 -6.48 29.79 5.90
C ASP A 39 -4.94 29.76 5.82
N LYS A 40 -4.28 29.76 6.98
CA LYS A 40 -2.82 29.65 7.09
C LYS A 40 -2.33 28.28 6.63
N ALA A 41 -3.03 27.20 6.99
CA ALA A 41 -2.71 25.86 6.51
C ALA A 41 -2.80 25.78 4.97
N VAL A 42 -3.85 26.34 4.36
CA VAL A 42 -3.99 26.40 2.89
C VAL A 42 -2.89 27.24 2.24
N GLN A 43 -2.50 28.37 2.85
CA GLN A 43 -1.38 29.18 2.38
C GLN A 43 -0.07 28.38 2.38
N LEU A 44 0.20 27.65 3.47
CA LEU A 44 1.37 26.77 3.58
C LEU A 44 1.35 25.64 2.53
N ILE A 45 0.21 24.96 2.38
CA ILE A 45 0.04 23.90 1.37
C ILE A 45 0.34 24.44 -0.04
N LYS A 46 -0.17 25.63 -0.37
CA LYS A 46 0.10 26.29 -1.66
C LYS A 46 1.56 26.70 -1.82
N LEU A 47 2.20 27.19 -0.76
CA LEU A 47 3.62 27.58 -0.77
C LEU A 47 4.51 26.39 -1.18
N HIS A 48 4.15 25.18 -0.73
CA HIS A 48 4.86 23.94 -1.07
C HIS A 48 4.34 23.26 -2.35
N ASN A 49 3.50 23.94 -3.14
CA ASN A 49 2.93 23.43 -4.40
C ASN A 49 2.16 22.10 -4.27
N ILE A 50 1.64 21.79 -3.07
CA ILE A 50 0.87 20.57 -2.84
C ILE A 50 -0.55 20.75 -3.41
N LYS A 51 -0.98 19.78 -4.22
CA LYS A 51 -2.24 19.88 -4.99
C LYS A 51 -3.33 18.93 -4.51
N TYR A 52 -3.02 18.01 -3.60
CA TYR A 52 -3.93 16.97 -3.14
C TYR A 52 -3.90 16.92 -1.61
N VAL A 53 -5.06 17.02 -0.99
CA VAL A 53 -5.19 17.05 0.47
C VAL A 53 -6.26 16.07 0.92
N ARG A 54 -5.94 15.31 1.97
CA ARG A 54 -6.91 14.47 2.68
C ARG A 54 -7.32 15.14 3.98
N ILE A 55 -8.63 15.22 4.25
CA ILE A 55 -9.19 15.59 5.55
C ILE A 55 -10.10 14.47 6.07
N TYR A 56 -10.23 14.38 7.39
CA TYR A 56 -10.88 13.25 8.08
C TYR A 56 -12.36 13.51 8.46
N ASP A 57 -12.89 14.67 8.08
CA ASP A 57 -14.25 15.10 8.38
C ASP A 57 -14.79 16.03 7.27
N SER A 58 -16.02 16.51 7.44
CA SER A 58 -16.65 17.51 6.56
C SER A 58 -16.75 18.91 7.20
N ASN A 59 -15.68 19.34 7.91
CA ASN A 59 -15.64 20.63 8.60
C ASN A 59 -15.86 21.80 7.63
N ILE A 60 -16.94 22.53 7.85
CA ILE A 60 -17.40 23.63 6.99
C ILE A 60 -16.35 24.73 6.85
N GLN A 61 -15.64 25.10 7.92
CA GLN A 61 -14.65 26.17 7.84
C GLN A 61 -13.49 25.76 6.92
N VAL A 62 -13.05 24.50 7.03
CA VAL A 62 -12.04 23.94 6.13
C VAL A 62 -12.56 23.91 4.69
N LEU A 63 -13.76 23.39 4.45
CA LEU A 63 -14.34 23.35 3.10
C LEU A 63 -14.41 24.74 2.45
N LYS A 64 -14.84 25.77 3.19
CA LYS A 64 -14.85 27.16 2.72
C LYS A 64 -13.46 27.67 2.36
N THR A 65 -12.47 27.37 3.19
CA THR A 65 -11.09 27.83 3.00
C THR A 65 -10.46 27.23 1.75
N PHE A 66 -10.81 25.98 1.42
CA PHE A 66 -10.32 25.30 0.22
C PHE A 66 -11.02 25.76 -1.07
N ALA A 67 -12.05 26.61 -0.99
CA ALA A 67 -12.77 27.10 -2.16
C ALA A 67 -11.85 27.92 -3.09
N ASN A 68 -11.94 27.68 -4.39
CA ASN A 68 -11.18 28.34 -5.45
C ASN A 68 -9.65 28.26 -5.29
N THR A 69 -9.17 27.31 -4.49
CA THR A 69 -7.72 27.09 -4.31
C THR A 69 -7.09 26.28 -5.43
N GLY A 70 -7.89 25.49 -6.14
CA GLY A 70 -7.43 24.49 -7.12
C GLY A 70 -6.95 23.18 -6.51
N ILE A 71 -6.83 23.09 -5.18
CA ILE A 71 -6.41 21.90 -4.44
C ILE A 71 -7.54 20.87 -4.46
N GLU A 72 -7.22 19.63 -4.83
CA GLU A 72 -8.13 18.49 -4.75
C GLU A 72 -8.26 18.02 -3.30
N LEU A 73 -9.50 17.78 -2.87
CA LEU A 73 -9.82 17.41 -1.50
C LEU A 73 -10.45 16.01 -1.46
N MET A 74 -9.88 15.14 -0.64
CA MET A 74 -10.47 13.89 -0.17
C MET A 74 -11.11 14.13 1.20
N ILE A 75 -12.38 13.75 1.35
CA ILE A 75 -13.17 13.99 2.57
C ILE A 75 -13.52 12.68 3.25
N GLY A 76 -13.22 12.57 4.55
CA GLY A 76 -13.61 11.44 5.38
C GLY A 76 -15.00 11.59 6.02
N ILE A 77 -15.76 10.50 6.02
CA ILE A 77 -16.87 10.26 6.94
C ILE A 77 -16.29 9.44 8.11
N PRO A 78 -16.32 9.97 9.34
CA PRO A 78 -15.69 9.32 10.49
C PRO A 78 -16.45 8.06 10.91
N ASN A 79 -15.75 7.17 11.62
CA ASN A 79 -16.31 5.92 12.13
C ASN A 79 -17.57 6.11 13.00
N ALA A 80 -17.65 7.22 13.74
CA ALA A 80 -18.80 7.56 14.59
C ALA A 80 -20.11 7.77 13.79
N ASP A 81 -20.01 8.14 12.51
CA ASP A 81 -21.17 8.43 11.67
C ASP A 81 -21.64 7.20 10.87
N LEU A 82 -20.88 6.10 10.84
CA LEU A 82 -21.18 4.93 10.01
C LEU A 82 -22.55 4.33 10.28
N LEU A 83 -23.01 4.33 11.54
CA LEU A 83 -24.34 3.82 11.89
C LEU A 83 -25.44 4.63 11.20
N ALA A 84 -25.37 5.96 11.30
CA ALA A 84 -26.37 6.84 10.70
C ALA A 84 -26.38 6.73 9.16
N PHE A 85 -25.19 6.65 8.55
CA PHE A 85 -25.06 6.56 7.09
C PHE A 85 -25.43 5.18 6.54
N SER A 86 -25.26 4.11 7.31
CA SER A 86 -25.60 2.75 6.87
C SER A 86 -27.10 2.46 6.96
N GLN A 87 -27.78 2.99 7.98
CA GLN A 87 -29.19 2.67 8.23
C GLN A 87 -30.19 3.37 7.30
N PHE A 88 -30.00 4.67 7.03
CA PHE A 88 -31.00 5.47 6.32
C PHE A 88 -30.40 6.30 5.19
N GLN A 89 -30.91 6.10 3.97
CA GLN A 89 -30.53 6.89 2.78
C GLN A 89 -30.73 8.39 2.99
N SER A 90 -31.74 8.81 3.75
CA SER A 90 -32.02 10.22 4.04
C SER A 90 -30.89 10.93 4.79
N ASN A 91 -30.09 10.19 5.57
CA ASN A 91 -28.95 10.75 6.29
C ASN A 91 -27.83 11.10 5.32
N ALA A 92 -27.49 10.19 4.39
CA ALA A 92 -26.51 10.45 3.35
C ALA A 92 -26.97 11.58 2.40
N ASP A 93 -28.27 11.61 2.03
CA ASP A 93 -28.85 12.67 1.20
C ASP A 93 -28.74 14.04 1.89
N THR A 94 -29.09 14.11 3.19
CA THR A 94 -29.06 15.34 3.99
C THR A 94 -27.63 15.82 4.20
N TRP A 95 -26.71 14.91 4.52
CA TRP A 95 -25.29 15.24 4.66
C TRP A 95 -24.72 15.77 3.35
N LEU A 96 -24.97 15.11 2.22
CA LEU A 96 -24.47 15.58 0.93
C LEU A 96 -25.01 16.98 0.62
N LYS A 97 -26.32 17.20 0.83
CA LYS A 97 -27.00 18.49 0.59
C LYS A 97 -26.47 19.62 1.46
N ASN A 98 -26.18 19.36 2.74
CA ASN A 98 -25.86 20.41 3.70
C ASN A 98 -24.35 20.64 3.87
N SER A 99 -23.55 19.58 3.73
CA SER A 99 -22.12 19.61 4.05
C SER A 99 -21.22 19.62 2.82
N ILE A 100 -21.68 19.14 1.66
CA ILE A 100 -20.84 18.99 0.45
C ILE A 100 -21.28 19.92 -0.67
N LEU A 101 -22.55 19.84 -1.10
CA LEU A 101 -23.05 20.59 -2.25
C LEU A 101 -22.90 22.12 -2.14
N PRO A 102 -23.03 22.77 -0.96
CA PRO A 102 -22.88 24.23 -0.87
C PRO A 102 -21.46 24.73 -1.19
N TYR A 103 -20.45 23.85 -1.10
CA TYR A 103 -19.05 24.19 -1.31
C TYR A 103 -18.52 23.66 -2.66
N TYR A 104 -19.21 22.71 -3.29
CA TYR A 104 -18.84 22.16 -4.58
C TYR A 104 -19.48 22.97 -5.74
N PRO A 105 -18.76 23.28 -6.84
CA PRO A 105 -17.40 22.84 -7.20
C PRO A 105 -16.28 23.81 -6.80
N ALA A 106 -16.58 24.91 -6.09
CA ALA A 106 -15.56 25.87 -5.67
C ALA A 106 -14.45 25.18 -4.88
N THR A 107 -14.82 24.30 -3.96
CA THR A 107 -13.93 23.33 -3.31
C THR A 107 -13.90 22.05 -4.16
N LYS A 108 -12.71 21.71 -4.68
CA LYS A 108 -12.53 20.63 -5.65
C LYS A 108 -12.48 19.27 -4.96
N ILE A 109 -13.65 18.75 -4.59
CA ILE A 109 -13.79 17.45 -3.93
C ILE A 109 -13.73 16.34 -5.00
N THR A 110 -12.86 15.34 -4.80
CA THR A 110 -12.64 14.24 -5.77
C THR A 110 -12.87 12.85 -5.17
N TYR A 111 -12.74 12.71 -3.85
CA TYR A 111 -12.96 11.46 -3.14
C TYR A 111 -13.74 11.67 -1.83
N ILE A 112 -14.57 10.69 -1.49
CA ILE A 112 -15.18 10.54 -0.18
C ILE A 112 -14.77 9.17 0.39
N THR A 113 -14.17 9.15 1.58
CA THR A 113 -13.81 7.93 2.29
C THR A 113 -14.82 7.64 3.38
N VAL A 114 -15.38 6.44 3.41
CA VAL A 114 -16.43 6.04 4.35
C VAL A 114 -15.83 5.16 5.43
N GLY A 115 -15.63 5.72 6.61
CA GLY A 115 -14.86 5.09 7.67
C GLY A 115 -13.35 5.13 7.44
N ALA A 116 -12.61 4.88 8.52
CA ALA A 116 -11.16 4.81 8.54
C ALA A 116 -10.71 3.66 9.44
N GLU A 117 -9.97 2.72 8.86
CA GLU A 117 -9.36 1.56 9.54
C GLU A 117 -10.35 0.79 10.43
N VAL A 118 -11.57 0.58 9.93
CA VAL A 118 -12.67 0.00 10.71
C VAL A 118 -12.42 -1.41 11.23
N THR A 119 -11.42 -2.11 10.69
CA THR A 119 -10.98 -3.44 11.13
C THR A 119 -10.13 -3.40 12.40
N GLU A 120 -9.53 -2.24 12.70
CA GLU A 120 -8.79 -1.96 13.94
C GLU A 120 -9.68 -1.30 15.00
N ALA A 121 -10.92 -0.95 14.65
CA ALA A 121 -11.83 -0.31 15.58
C ALA A 121 -12.18 -1.27 16.73
N PRO A 122 -12.25 -0.78 17.99
CA PRO A 122 -12.61 -1.62 19.15
C PRO A 122 -14.03 -2.23 19.06
N SER A 123 -14.89 -1.65 18.22
CA SER A 123 -16.26 -2.07 17.99
C SER A 123 -16.41 -2.64 16.59
N ASN A 124 -17.22 -3.68 16.42
CA ASN A 124 -17.44 -4.32 15.12
C ASN A 124 -18.36 -3.47 14.22
N ILE A 125 -17.81 -2.37 13.70
CA ILE A 125 -18.49 -1.41 12.81
C ILE A 125 -18.21 -1.68 11.33
N SER A 126 -17.35 -2.66 11.01
CA SER A 126 -16.95 -3.00 9.65
C SER A 126 -18.15 -3.33 8.74
N ALA A 127 -19.16 -4.02 9.28
CA ALA A 127 -20.40 -4.36 8.57
C ALA A 127 -21.22 -3.13 8.11
N MET A 128 -21.01 -1.95 8.72
CA MET A 128 -21.73 -0.72 8.39
C MET A 128 -21.13 0.01 7.18
N VAL A 129 -19.88 -0.28 6.82
CA VAL A 129 -19.14 0.48 5.81
C VAL A 129 -19.76 0.33 4.41
N VAL A 130 -20.00 -0.90 3.94
CA VAL A 130 -20.52 -1.13 2.59
C VAL A 130 -21.93 -0.53 2.40
N PRO A 131 -22.89 -0.73 3.33
CA PRO A 131 -24.17 -0.02 3.26
C PRO A 131 -24.04 1.51 3.27
N ALA A 132 -23.15 2.07 4.09
CA ALA A 132 -22.89 3.50 4.12
C ALA A 132 -22.30 4.00 2.78
N MET A 133 -21.34 3.28 2.19
CA MET A 133 -20.78 3.57 0.86
C MET A 133 -21.86 3.57 -0.22
N GLN A 134 -22.78 2.59 -0.18
CA GLN A 134 -23.90 2.51 -1.11
C GLN A 134 -24.85 3.71 -0.99
N ASN A 135 -25.16 4.13 0.24
CA ASN A 135 -26.02 5.29 0.48
C ASN A 135 -25.36 6.61 0.04
N VAL A 136 -24.06 6.78 0.29
CA VAL A 136 -23.27 7.93 -0.19
C VAL A 136 -23.23 7.96 -1.72
N LEU A 137 -22.91 6.83 -2.36
CA LEU A 137 -22.87 6.72 -3.82
C LEU A 137 -24.24 7.01 -4.44
N THR A 138 -25.32 6.51 -3.83
CA THR A 138 -26.69 6.79 -4.28
C THR A 138 -27.01 8.28 -4.21
N SER A 139 -26.59 8.95 -3.14
CA SER A 139 -26.73 10.41 -2.99
C SER A 139 -25.96 11.15 -4.09
N LEU A 140 -24.72 10.74 -4.37
CA LEU A 140 -23.90 11.30 -5.45
C LEU A 140 -24.50 11.03 -6.85
N LYS A 141 -25.15 9.88 -7.05
CA LYS A 141 -25.88 9.57 -8.29
C LYS A 141 -27.06 10.52 -8.49
N LYS A 142 -27.87 10.76 -7.44
CA LYS A 142 -28.98 11.74 -7.47
C LYS A 142 -28.49 13.16 -7.82
N ALA A 143 -27.32 13.55 -7.32
CA ALA A 143 -26.70 14.84 -7.61
C ALA A 143 -25.92 14.89 -8.94
N GLY A 144 -25.80 13.78 -9.68
CA GLY A 144 -25.01 13.72 -10.92
C GLY A 144 -23.48 13.78 -10.73
N LEU A 145 -22.99 13.54 -9.52
CA LEU A 145 -21.58 13.70 -9.14
C LEU A 145 -20.79 12.38 -9.07
N HIS A 146 -21.45 11.22 -9.12
CA HIS A 146 -20.82 9.89 -8.99
C HIS A 146 -19.67 9.58 -9.97
N LYS A 147 -19.57 10.31 -11.10
CA LYS A 147 -18.44 10.18 -12.04
C LYS A 147 -17.26 11.10 -11.71
N LYS A 148 -17.49 12.14 -10.90
CA LYS A 148 -16.51 13.15 -10.51
C LYS A 148 -15.98 12.95 -9.10
N ILE A 149 -16.80 12.37 -8.22
CA ILE A 149 -16.46 12.07 -6.82
C ILE A 149 -16.55 10.57 -6.61
N LYS A 150 -15.42 9.92 -6.34
CA LYS A 150 -15.34 8.48 -6.08
C LYS A 150 -15.54 8.19 -4.59
N VAL A 151 -16.11 7.03 -4.29
CA VAL A 151 -16.40 6.59 -2.91
C VAL A 151 -15.57 5.36 -2.60
N SER A 152 -14.81 5.38 -1.51
CA SER A 152 -14.03 4.22 -1.03
C SER A 152 -14.03 4.19 0.50
N SER A 153 -13.24 3.31 1.11
CA SER A 153 -12.98 3.24 2.55
C SER A 153 -11.49 3.04 2.76
N THR A 154 -10.91 3.58 3.84
CA THR A 154 -9.47 3.44 4.11
C THR A 154 -9.18 2.30 5.07
N HIS A 155 -8.15 1.50 4.78
CA HIS A 155 -7.79 0.31 5.54
C HIS A 155 -6.39 0.40 6.12
N SER A 156 -6.15 -0.20 7.28
CA SER A 156 -4.79 -0.52 7.73
C SER A 156 -4.26 -1.72 6.95
N LEU A 157 -2.95 -2.00 7.03
CA LEU A 157 -2.41 -3.28 6.55
C LEU A 157 -2.88 -4.50 7.37
N GLY A 158 -3.52 -4.28 8.53
CA GLY A 158 -4.09 -5.35 9.37
C GLY A 158 -5.23 -6.12 8.71
N VAL A 159 -5.77 -5.64 7.58
CA VAL A 159 -6.70 -6.40 6.74
C VAL A 159 -6.08 -7.64 6.10
N LEU A 160 -4.75 -7.74 6.05
CA LEU A 160 -4.03 -8.90 5.54
C LEU A 160 -3.77 -9.91 6.67
N SER A 161 -3.94 -11.20 6.37
CA SER A 161 -3.46 -12.29 7.25
C SER A 161 -2.00 -12.63 6.98
N ARG A 162 -1.53 -12.39 5.76
CA ARG A 162 -0.16 -12.61 5.31
C ARG A 162 0.25 -11.49 4.38
N SER A 163 1.46 -10.99 4.57
CA SER A 163 2.09 -9.97 3.73
C SER A 163 3.54 -10.30 3.34
N PHE A 164 4.10 -11.39 3.89
CA PHE A 164 5.45 -11.85 3.57
C PHE A 164 5.49 -13.35 3.21
N PRO A 165 6.18 -13.73 2.12
CA PRO A 165 6.67 -12.83 1.08
C PRO A 165 5.50 -12.12 0.36
N PRO A 166 5.71 -10.97 -0.33
CA PRO A 166 4.62 -10.20 -0.94
C PRO A 166 3.70 -11.04 -1.84
N SER A 167 4.23 -12.00 -2.59
CA SER A 167 3.44 -12.89 -3.45
C SER A 167 2.45 -13.78 -2.70
N ALA A 168 2.66 -14.01 -1.41
CA ALA A 168 1.78 -14.77 -0.54
C ALA A 168 0.70 -13.90 0.14
N GLY A 169 0.68 -12.61 -0.22
CA GLY A 169 -0.28 -11.61 0.22
C GLY A 169 -1.71 -12.14 0.18
N ALA A 170 -2.39 -12.10 1.32
CA ALA A 170 -3.75 -12.62 1.45
C ALA A 170 -4.56 -11.81 2.46
N PHE A 171 -5.77 -11.40 2.08
CA PHE A 171 -6.72 -10.83 3.02
C PHE A 171 -7.06 -11.82 4.13
N SER A 172 -7.28 -11.30 5.33
CA SER A 172 -7.70 -12.12 6.47
C SER A 172 -9.14 -12.59 6.30
N SER A 173 -9.36 -13.90 6.45
CA SER A 173 -10.71 -14.50 6.41
C SER A 173 -11.64 -13.92 7.48
N LYS A 174 -11.08 -13.45 8.60
CA LYS A 174 -11.80 -12.73 9.67
C LYS A 174 -12.63 -11.55 9.15
N PHE A 175 -12.17 -10.91 8.07
CA PHE A 175 -12.82 -9.73 7.50
C PHE A 175 -13.55 -10.03 6.18
N ALA A 176 -13.71 -11.30 5.79
CA ALA A 176 -14.25 -11.68 4.48
C ALA A 176 -15.69 -11.15 4.23
N LEU A 177 -16.55 -11.18 5.26
CA LEU A 177 -17.93 -10.68 5.19
C LEU A 177 -18.01 -9.17 4.87
N PHE A 178 -16.96 -8.43 5.21
CA PHE A 178 -16.85 -7.00 4.95
C PHE A 178 -16.06 -6.73 3.65
N LEU A 179 -14.87 -7.32 3.53
CA LEU A 179 -13.94 -7.04 2.45
C LEU A 179 -14.46 -7.50 1.09
N LYS A 180 -15.08 -8.68 0.99
CA LYS A 180 -15.55 -9.16 -0.32
C LYS A 180 -16.64 -8.25 -0.92
N PRO A 181 -17.75 -7.93 -0.22
CA PRO A 181 -18.73 -6.99 -0.75
C PRO A 181 -18.15 -5.60 -1.01
N MET A 182 -17.19 -5.17 -0.19
CA MET A 182 -16.50 -3.90 -0.43
C MET A 182 -15.66 -3.94 -1.72
N LEU A 183 -14.93 -5.02 -2.00
CA LEU A 183 -14.13 -5.15 -3.22
C LEU A 183 -15.01 -5.21 -4.46
N GLU A 184 -16.15 -5.90 -4.38
CA GLU A 184 -17.18 -5.91 -5.43
C GLU A 184 -17.69 -4.49 -5.72
N PHE A 185 -18.04 -3.73 -4.67
CA PHE A 185 -18.44 -2.33 -4.80
C PHE A 185 -17.35 -1.49 -5.47
N LEU A 186 -16.08 -1.63 -5.06
CA LEU A 186 -14.98 -0.85 -5.63
C LEU A 186 -14.77 -1.17 -7.12
N ALA A 187 -14.81 -2.45 -7.49
CA ALA A 187 -14.68 -2.91 -8.87
C ALA A 187 -15.82 -2.39 -9.76
N GLU A 188 -17.07 -2.51 -9.32
CA GLU A 188 -18.25 -2.05 -10.05
C GLU A 188 -18.24 -0.52 -10.31
N ASN A 189 -17.67 0.24 -9.37
CA ASN A 189 -17.70 1.70 -9.41
C ASN A 189 -16.36 2.33 -9.85
N GLN A 190 -15.38 1.50 -10.25
CA GLN A 190 -14.02 1.92 -10.61
C GLN A 190 -13.45 2.87 -9.56
N SER A 191 -13.46 2.40 -8.31
CA SER A 191 -12.99 3.14 -7.14
C SER A 191 -11.73 2.46 -6.58
N PRO A 192 -10.75 3.21 -6.06
CA PRO A 192 -9.50 2.60 -5.61
C PRO A 192 -9.68 1.88 -4.27
N PHE A 193 -8.88 0.84 -4.04
CA PHE A 193 -8.64 0.30 -2.71
C PHE A 193 -7.72 1.27 -1.96
N MET A 194 -8.25 1.94 -0.94
CA MET A 194 -7.51 2.94 -0.19
C MET A 194 -6.89 2.33 1.06
N VAL A 195 -5.59 2.49 1.24
CA VAL A 195 -4.85 1.84 2.32
C VAL A 195 -3.85 2.79 2.95
N ASN A 196 -3.70 2.68 4.26
CA ASN A 196 -2.69 3.35 5.06
C ASN A 196 -1.50 2.37 5.20
N ILE A 197 -0.33 2.78 4.70
CA ILE A 197 0.88 1.96 4.61
C ILE A 197 2.00 2.62 5.40
N TYR A 198 2.56 1.90 6.37
CA TYR A 198 3.58 2.44 7.26
C TYR A 198 4.74 1.45 7.45
N PRO A 199 5.82 1.58 6.65
CA PRO A 199 7.06 0.83 6.87
C PRO A 199 7.65 1.03 8.28
N TYR A 200 7.44 2.21 8.88
CA TYR A 200 7.83 2.49 10.26
C TYR A 200 7.32 1.45 11.26
N TYR A 201 6.04 1.06 11.21
CA TYR A 201 5.49 0.09 12.15
C TYR A 201 6.06 -1.31 11.93
N ALA A 202 6.30 -1.71 10.67
CA ALA A 202 6.94 -2.99 10.37
C ALA A 202 8.37 -3.07 10.94
N TYR A 203 9.14 -1.97 10.82
CA TYR A 203 10.46 -1.87 11.45
C TYR A 203 10.35 -1.87 12.98
N ARG A 204 9.50 -1.02 13.57
CA ARG A 204 9.33 -0.88 15.02
C ARG A 204 8.97 -2.22 15.68
N ASP A 205 8.05 -2.97 15.08
CA ASP A 205 7.50 -4.19 15.67
C ASP A 205 8.36 -5.44 15.35
N SER A 206 9.31 -5.34 14.42
CA SER A 206 10.13 -6.48 13.98
C SER A 206 11.52 -6.07 13.51
N SER A 207 12.21 -5.22 14.28
CA SER A 207 13.52 -4.65 13.93
C SER A 207 14.66 -5.67 13.75
N SER A 208 14.47 -6.92 14.21
CA SER A 208 15.40 -8.03 13.96
C SER A 208 15.24 -8.65 12.57
N ASN A 209 14.07 -8.50 11.95
CA ASN A 209 13.72 -9.10 10.66
C ASN A 209 13.59 -8.05 9.55
N VAL A 210 13.29 -6.80 9.92
CA VAL A 210 13.16 -5.67 9.01
C VAL A 210 14.32 -4.71 9.28
N SER A 211 15.23 -4.57 8.30
CA SER A 211 16.31 -3.59 8.40
C SER A 211 15.75 -2.17 8.29
N LEU A 212 16.43 -1.22 8.93
CA LEU A 212 16.04 0.18 8.85
C LEU A 212 16.17 0.70 7.41
N ASP A 213 17.26 0.36 6.75
CA ASP A 213 17.57 0.73 5.38
C ASP A 213 16.44 0.31 4.41
N TYR A 214 15.93 -0.92 4.54
CA TYR A 214 14.81 -1.40 3.73
C TYR A 214 13.52 -0.62 3.97
N ALA A 215 13.28 -0.18 5.20
CA ALA A 215 12.12 0.65 5.54
C ALA A 215 12.26 2.10 5.06
N LEU A 216 13.50 2.59 4.90
CA LEU A 216 13.85 3.97 4.50
C LEU A 216 14.18 4.13 3.01
N PHE A 217 13.99 3.10 2.19
CA PHE A 217 14.36 3.08 0.74
C PHE A 217 15.87 3.22 0.48
N GLU A 218 16.72 2.83 1.42
CA GLU A 218 18.17 2.89 1.26
C GLU A 218 18.69 1.65 0.51
N SER A 219 19.67 1.86 -0.36
CA SER A 219 20.15 0.86 -1.35
C SER A 219 20.89 -0.35 -0.76
N SER A 220 21.16 -0.34 0.53
CA SER A 220 21.92 -1.38 1.25
C SER A 220 21.10 -2.65 1.56
N SER A 221 19.79 -2.65 1.26
CA SER A 221 18.92 -3.79 1.58
C SER A 221 18.04 -4.21 0.39
N GLU A 222 18.11 -5.49 0.07
CA GLU A 222 17.37 -6.13 -1.01
C GLU A 222 16.65 -7.37 -0.49
N VAL A 223 15.37 -7.51 -0.81
CA VAL A 223 14.55 -8.66 -0.41
C VAL A 223 13.98 -9.32 -1.66
N ILE A 224 14.37 -10.58 -1.89
CA ILE A 224 13.85 -11.37 -3.01
C ILE A 224 12.62 -12.15 -2.54
N ASP A 225 11.51 -11.98 -3.25
CA ASP A 225 10.34 -12.83 -3.09
C ASP A 225 10.64 -14.25 -3.64
N PRO A 226 10.62 -15.30 -2.80
CA PRO A 226 11.07 -16.63 -3.18
C PRO A 226 10.12 -17.33 -4.17
N ASN A 227 8.87 -16.90 -4.29
CA ASN A 227 7.90 -17.56 -5.16
C ASN A 227 7.88 -16.95 -6.57
N THR A 228 8.17 -15.64 -6.67
CA THR A 228 8.08 -14.89 -7.92
C THR A 228 9.45 -14.47 -8.47
N GLY A 229 10.48 -14.43 -7.63
CA GLY A 229 11.79 -13.89 -7.96
C GLY A 229 11.83 -12.37 -8.05
N LEU A 230 10.74 -11.67 -7.67
CA LEU A 230 10.69 -10.22 -7.65
C LEU A 230 11.61 -9.66 -6.57
N LEU A 231 12.42 -8.67 -6.95
CA LEU A 231 13.33 -7.96 -6.07
C LEU A 231 12.65 -6.72 -5.50
N TYR A 232 12.52 -6.65 -4.19
CA TYR A 232 12.04 -5.48 -3.47
C TYR A 232 13.23 -4.78 -2.84
N THR A 233 13.46 -3.54 -3.24
CA THR A 233 14.52 -2.67 -2.68
C THR A 233 14.03 -1.82 -1.51
N ASN A 234 12.71 -1.82 -1.26
CA ASN A 234 12.11 -1.08 -0.17
C ASN A 234 10.82 -1.77 0.33
N MET A 235 10.49 -1.53 1.60
CA MET A 235 9.31 -2.10 2.25
C MET A 235 7.99 -1.55 1.71
N PHE A 236 7.97 -0.31 1.24
CA PHE A 236 6.75 0.33 0.74
C PHE A 236 6.18 -0.42 -0.47
N ASP A 237 7.03 -0.74 -1.45
CA ASP A 237 6.66 -1.54 -2.62
C ASP A 237 6.20 -2.94 -2.24
N ALA A 238 6.90 -3.57 -1.29
CA ALA A 238 6.54 -4.90 -0.79
C ALA A 238 5.16 -4.92 -0.12
N GLN A 239 4.82 -3.88 0.65
CA GLN A 239 3.51 -3.74 1.29
C GLN A 239 2.40 -3.51 0.27
N ILE A 240 2.64 -2.69 -0.77
CA ILE A 240 1.68 -2.48 -1.87
C ILE A 240 1.48 -3.78 -2.65
N ASP A 241 2.55 -4.49 -2.98
CA ASP A 241 2.45 -5.71 -3.77
C ASP A 241 1.81 -6.85 -3.00
N ALA A 242 1.99 -6.95 -1.68
CA ALA A 242 1.22 -7.87 -0.85
C ALA A 242 -0.30 -7.66 -1.03
N ILE A 243 -0.76 -6.42 -1.17
CA ILE A 243 -2.17 -6.12 -1.45
C ILE A 243 -2.52 -6.45 -2.90
N ASN A 244 -1.64 -6.12 -3.87
CA ASN A 244 -1.88 -6.49 -5.27
C ASN A 244 -2.06 -8.00 -5.45
N PHE A 245 -1.22 -8.81 -4.81
CA PHE A 245 -1.35 -10.27 -4.82
C PHE A 245 -2.61 -10.74 -4.10
N ALA A 246 -2.98 -10.13 -2.96
CA ALA A 246 -4.22 -10.44 -2.26
C ALA A 246 -5.47 -10.15 -3.12
N LEU A 247 -5.49 -9.01 -3.82
CA LEU A 247 -6.55 -8.64 -4.76
C LEU A 247 -6.59 -9.62 -5.94
N MET A 248 -5.43 -9.98 -6.50
CA MET A 248 -5.32 -10.92 -7.61
C MET A 248 -5.82 -12.31 -7.24
N ALA A 249 -5.52 -12.79 -6.03
CA ALA A 249 -5.99 -14.07 -5.51
C ALA A 249 -7.52 -14.15 -5.40
N LEU A 250 -8.18 -13.01 -5.17
CA LEU A 250 -9.65 -12.88 -5.17
C LEU A 250 -10.22 -12.45 -6.53
N ASN A 251 -9.40 -12.43 -7.58
CA ASN A 251 -9.74 -12.03 -8.95
C ASN A 251 -10.17 -10.56 -9.15
N PHE A 252 -9.80 -9.66 -8.24
CA PHE A 252 -10.05 -8.21 -8.35
C PHE A 252 -8.89 -7.47 -9.01
N ARG A 253 -8.56 -7.84 -10.24
CA ARG A 253 -7.35 -7.37 -10.95
C ARG A 253 -7.38 -5.90 -11.37
N THR A 254 -8.56 -5.32 -11.52
CA THR A 254 -8.77 -3.96 -12.04
C THR A 254 -8.78 -2.89 -10.97
N ILE A 255 -8.85 -3.28 -9.69
CA ILE A 255 -8.86 -2.32 -8.58
C ILE A 255 -7.46 -1.73 -8.44
N GLN A 256 -7.38 -0.40 -8.53
CA GLN A 256 -6.15 0.35 -8.28
C GLN A 256 -5.97 0.56 -6.78
N ILE A 257 -4.73 0.53 -6.33
CA ILE A 257 -4.38 0.85 -4.94
C ILE A 257 -4.09 2.35 -4.85
N MET A 258 -4.56 2.97 -3.78
CA MET A 258 -4.22 4.35 -3.41
C MET A 258 -3.72 4.34 -1.97
N VAL A 259 -2.53 4.88 -1.75
CA VAL A 259 -1.95 5.01 -0.41
C VAL A 259 -2.49 6.28 0.22
N THR A 260 -3.43 6.14 1.13
CA THR A 260 -4.14 7.28 1.73
C THR A 260 -3.47 7.85 2.95
N GLU A 261 -2.49 7.13 3.52
CA GLU A 261 -1.54 7.62 4.50
C GLU A 261 -0.24 6.82 4.41
N THR A 262 0.87 7.52 4.54
CA THR A 262 2.18 6.94 4.79
C THR A 262 3.13 8.01 5.34
N GLY A 263 4.13 7.65 6.12
CA GLY A 263 5.03 8.62 6.71
C GLY A 263 5.96 8.00 7.73
N TRP A 264 6.63 8.86 8.50
CA TRP A 264 7.54 8.46 9.56
C TRP A 264 7.59 9.50 10.68
N PRO A 265 7.49 9.11 11.96
CA PRO A 265 7.48 10.06 13.07
C PRO A 265 8.88 10.63 13.34
N SER A 266 8.94 11.93 13.59
CA SER A 266 10.18 12.68 13.87
C SER A 266 10.66 12.59 15.32
N LYS A 267 9.81 12.11 16.23
CA LYS A 267 10.12 11.97 17.64
C LYS A 267 9.24 10.91 18.27
N GLY A 268 9.83 10.03 19.07
CA GLY A 268 9.10 9.02 19.82
C GLY A 268 9.58 8.89 21.25
N SER A 269 9.02 7.92 21.96
CA SER A 269 9.45 7.57 23.31
C SER A 269 10.87 6.98 23.30
N PRO A 270 11.57 6.83 24.44
CA PRO A 270 12.93 6.27 24.46
C PRO A 270 13.07 4.86 23.84
N LYS A 271 11.96 4.11 23.69
CA LYS A 271 11.93 2.80 23.03
C LYS A 271 11.70 2.87 21.52
N GLU A 272 11.28 4.03 21.00
CA GLU A 272 11.03 4.28 19.59
C GLU A 272 12.24 4.98 18.97
N THR A 273 13.40 4.32 19.04
CA THR A 273 14.71 4.91 18.70
C THR A 273 14.84 5.35 17.24
N ALA A 274 14.03 4.78 16.34
CA ALA A 274 14.02 5.17 14.94
C ALA A 274 13.07 6.34 14.62
N ALA A 275 12.27 6.81 15.58
CA ALA A 275 11.45 8.01 15.42
C ALA A 275 12.32 9.25 15.65
N THR A 276 13.07 9.66 14.62
CA THR A 276 13.99 10.80 14.64
C THR A 276 13.70 11.74 13.46
N PRO A 277 14.08 13.02 13.54
CA PRO A 277 13.90 13.94 12.42
C PRO A 277 14.66 13.49 11.17
N ASP A 278 15.86 12.94 11.33
CA ASP A 278 16.69 12.44 10.23
C ASP A 278 16.00 11.27 9.48
N ASN A 279 15.53 10.25 10.21
CA ASN A 279 14.83 9.12 9.57
C ASN A 279 13.52 9.58 8.92
N ALA A 280 12.80 10.52 9.55
CA ALA A 280 11.57 11.06 8.99
C ALA A 280 11.80 11.84 7.70
N GLN A 281 12.87 12.63 7.66
CA GLN A 281 13.31 13.34 6.47
C GLN A 281 13.74 12.37 5.36
N THR A 282 14.57 11.38 5.69
CA THR A 282 15.02 10.35 4.75
C THR A 282 13.84 9.60 4.14
N TYR A 283 12.92 9.11 4.97
CA TYR A 283 11.75 8.37 4.52
C TYR A 283 10.90 9.19 3.55
N ASN A 284 10.48 10.39 3.95
CA ASN A 284 9.59 11.21 3.12
C ASN A 284 10.29 11.74 1.86
N THR A 285 11.59 12.02 1.92
CA THR A 285 12.38 12.44 0.73
C THR A 285 12.49 11.31 -0.27
N ASN A 286 12.83 10.11 0.20
CA ASN A 286 13.02 8.95 -0.67
C ASN A 286 11.67 8.47 -1.24
N LEU A 287 10.59 8.53 -0.45
CA LEU A 287 9.23 8.29 -0.92
C LEU A 287 8.86 9.25 -2.07
N ILE A 288 9.05 10.56 -1.89
CA ILE A 288 8.75 11.55 -2.93
C ILE A 288 9.56 11.27 -4.20
N ARG A 289 10.86 10.96 -4.06
CA ARG A 289 11.72 10.60 -5.19
C ARG A 289 11.22 9.35 -5.91
N HIS A 290 10.87 8.31 -5.16
CA HIS A 290 10.34 7.07 -5.70
C HIS A 290 9.05 7.32 -6.50
N LEU A 291 8.12 8.12 -5.96
CA LEU A 291 6.85 8.44 -6.63
C LEU A 291 7.04 9.30 -7.88
N ILE A 292 7.99 10.23 -7.88
CA ILE A 292 8.24 11.11 -9.05
C ILE A 292 8.93 10.39 -10.19
N ASN A 293 9.73 9.37 -9.87
CA ASN A 293 10.34 8.53 -10.89
C ASN A 293 9.32 7.60 -11.58
N ASP A 294 8.07 7.55 -11.08
CA ASP A 294 6.95 6.76 -11.62
C ASP A 294 7.35 5.30 -11.92
N THR A 295 8.22 4.71 -11.09
CA THR A 295 8.72 3.34 -11.30
C THR A 295 7.63 2.29 -11.07
N GLY A 296 6.59 2.64 -10.32
CA GLY A 296 5.63 1.68 -9.78
C GLY A 296 6.30 0.71 -8.82
N THR A 297 5.67 -0.46 -8.63
CA THR A 297 6.19 -1.54 -7.79
C THR A 297 6.76 -2.68 -8.63
N PRO A 298 7.57 -3.60 -8.07
CA PRO A 298 8.07 -4.77 -8.80
C PRO A 298 6.98 -5.63 -9.48
N ALA A 299 5.82 -5.84 -8.85
CA ALA A 299 4.71 -6.60 -9.44
C ALA A 299 3.85 -5.77 -10.42
N LYS A 300 3.90 -4.44 -10.34
CA LYS A 300 3.20 -3.52 -11.26
C LYS A 300 4.13 -2.36 -11.69
N PRO A 301 5.16 -2.65 -12.51
CA PRO A 301 6.11 -1.63 -12.95
C PRO A 301 5.45 -0.58 -13.83
N GLY A 302 5.85 0.68 -13.66
CA GLY A 302 5.27 1.84 -14.36
C GLY A 302 3.83 2.19 -13.95
N GLY A 303 3.30 1.55 -12.91
CA GLY A 303 2.00 1.89 -12.33
C GLY A 303 2.10 3.18 -11.51
N GLU A 304 1.21 4.14 -11.78
CA GLU A 304 1.07 5.35 -10.96
C GLU A 304 0.49 4.99 -9.58
N ILE A 305 1.10 5.52 -8.51
CA ILE A 305 0.68 5.27 -7.13
C ILE A 305 0.29 6.60 -6.47
N ASP A 306 -1.00 6.89 -6.42
CA ASP A 306 -1.51 8.04 -5.68
C ASP A 306 -1.24 7.84 -4.18
N THR A 307 -0.47 8.74 -3.59
CA THR A 307 0.05 8.62 -2.22
C THR A 307 -0.13 9.91 -1.43
N TYR A 308 -0.59 9.81 -0.17
CA TYR A 308 -0.76 10.93 0.74
C TYR A 308 0.17 10.79 1.94
N ILE A 309 1.04 11.79 2.12
CA ILE A 309 1.98 11.84 3.25
C ILE A 309 1.23 12.20 4.54
N PHE A 310 1.41 11.40 5.58
CA PHE A 310 0.90 11.60 6.92
C PHE A 310 2.02 12.18 7.80
N SER A 311 1.94 13.44 8.24
CA SER A 311 0.86 14.43 8.02
C SER A 311 1.37 15.88 7.92
N LEU A 312 0.48 16.84 7.68
CA LEU A 312 0.85 18.26 7.54
C LEU A 312 1.44 18.84 8.82
N PHE A 313 0.85 18.55 9.98
CA PHE A 313 1.27 19.12 11.26
C PHE A 313 1.46 18.06 12.33
N ASN A 314 2.32 18.34 13.30
CA ASN A 314 2.34 17.59 14.56
C ASN A 314 1.00 17.80 15.30
N GLU A 315 0.41 16.71 15.79
CA GLU A 315 -0.95 16.69 16.34
C GLU A 315 -0.93 16.35 17.84
N ASN A 316 -0.83 17.38 18.70
CA ASN A 316 -0.55 17.24 20.12
C ASN A 316 -1.64 16.50 20.96
N ARG A 317 -2.85 16.29 20.43
CA ARG A 317 -3.94 15.56 21.10
C ARG A 317 -4.14 14.13 20.58
N LYS A 318 -3.25 13.63 19.70
CA LYS A 318 -3.30 12.22 19.30
C LYS A 318 -3.02 11.29 20.50
N PRO A 319 -3.92 10.31 20.77
CA PRO A 319 -3.73 9.35 21.84
C PRO A 319 -2.63 8.33 21.48
N GLY A 320 -2.19 7.55 22.46
CA GLY A 320 -1.20 6.49 22.26
C GLY A 320 0.24 6.95 22.51
N LEU A 321 1.17 6.28 21.83
CA LEU A 321 2.62 6.47 22.01
C LEU A 321 3.07 7.90 21.68
N GLU A 322 4.28 8.26 22.07
CA GLU A 322 4.83 9.59 21.81
C GLU A 322 5.01 9.89 20.32
N SER A 323 5.35 8.88 19.52
CA SER A 323 5.39 9.00 18.06
C SER A 323 4.12 9.54 17.44
N GLU A 324 2.94 9.18 17.97
CA GLU A 324 1.64 9.59 17.43
C GLU A 324 1.46 11.12 17.37
N ARG A 325 2.19 11.89 18.19
CA ARG A 325 2.12 13.35 18.20
C ARG A 325 3.13 14.04 17.27
N ASN A 326 3.97 13.28 16.57
CA ASN A 326 5.18 13.79 15.90
C ASN A 326 5.33 13.34 14.43
N TRP A 327 4.23 13.12 13.71
CA TRP A 327 4.22 12.72 12.29
C TRP A 327 4.23 13.90 11.29
N GLY A 328 4.13 15.13 11.81
CA GLY A 328 4.01 16.33 11.00
C GLY A 328 5.26 16.67 10.20
N LEU A 329 5.08 17.17 8.98
CA LEU A 329 6.13 17.86 8.24
C LEU A 329 6.43 19.25 8.82
N PHE A 330 5.43 19.86 9.47
CA PHE A 330 5.53 21.19 10.06
C PHE A 330 5.10 21.17 11.53
N PHE A 331 5.70 22.05 12.32
CA PHE A 331 5.20 22.41 13.62
C PHE A 331 3.93 23.28 13.49
N PRO A 332 3.11 23.38 14.56
CA PRO A 332 1.91 24.22 14.55
C PRO A 332 2.19 25.71 14.26
N ASP A 333 3.40 26.21 14.52
CA ASP A 333 3.84 27.56 14.17
C ASP A 333 4.16 27.75 12.67
N GLN A 334 4.01 26.69 11.87
CA GLN A 334 4.32 26.58 10.42
C GLN A 334 5.81 26.48 10.09
N THR A 335 6.70 26.37 11.09
CA THR A 335 8.11 26.04 10.83
C THR A 335 8.24 24.56 10.44
N SER A 336 9.20 24.25 9.58
CA SER A 336 9.45 22.87 9.16
C SER A 336 10.07 22.06 10.29
N VAL A 337 9.61 20.82 10.48
CA VAL A 337 10.27 19.85 11.36
C VAL A 337 11.59 19.39 10.74
N TYR A 338 11.59 19.23 9.41
CA TYR A 338 12.74 18.97 8.56
C TYR A 338 12.45 19.50 7.15
N ASN A 339 13.50 19.72 6.34
CA ASN A 339 13.35 20.27 4.99
C ASN A 339 12.90 19.18 4.01
N LEU A 340 11.84 19.43 3.24
CA LEU A 340 11.31 18.49 2.25
C LEU A 340 11.02 19.19 0.93
N ASP A 341 11.50 18.62 -0.18
CA ASP A 341 11.25 19.10 -1.54
C ASP A 341 10.22 18.21 -2.25
N PHE A 342 9.00 18.72 -2.43
CA PHE A 342 7.90 18.05 -3.12
C PHE A 342 8.09 17.97 -4.65
N THR A 343 9.12 18.60 -5.22
CA THR A 343 9.40 18.52 -6.66
C THR A 343 10.23 17.31 -7.04
N GLY A 344 10.76 16.56 -6.07
CA GLY A 344 11.64 15.40 -6.31
C GLY A 344 12.99 15.77 -6.91
N LYS A 345 13.25 17.06 -7.18
CA LYS A 345 14.46 17.56 -7.85
C LYS A 345 15.63 17.75 -6.89
N SER A 346 15.74 16.88 -5.91
CA SER A 346 17.05 16.62 -5.31
C SER A 346 17.83 15.62 -6.18
N THR A 347 17.99 15.99 -7.46
CA THR A 347 19.07 15.70 -8.43
C THR A 347 18.88 16.61 -9.64
N VAL A 348 19.87 17.43 -9.98
CA VAL A 348 19.97 18.03 -11.32
C VAL A 348 20.23 16.90 -12.29
N ASP A 349 19.23 16.51 -13.08
CA ASP A 349 19.45 15.69 -14.27
C ASP A 349 20.31 16.49 -15.26
N ILE A 350 21.56 16.05 -15.43
CA ILE A 350 22.45 16.50 -16.49
C ILE A 350 21.94 15.86 -17.79
N ASN A 351 21.30 16.66 -18.64
CA ASN A 351 21.15 16.33 -20.05
C ASN A 351 22.30 17.01 -20.84
N PRO A 352 23.04 16.34 -21.74
CA PRO A 352 24.37 16.81 -22.18
C PRO A 352 24.39 17.98 -23.17
N ASP A 353 23.26 18.58 -23.55
CA ASP A 353 23.21 19.42 -24.76
C ASP A 353 22.42 20.73 -24.63
N THR A 354 22.49 21.41 -23.49
CA THR A 354 22.04 22.82 -23.45
C THR A 354 23.01 23.73 -22.69
N ASN A 355 23.79 24.46 -23.48
CA ASN A 355 24.46 25.70 -23.07
C ASN A 355 23.41 26.71 -22.58
N VAL A 356 23.13 26.70 -21.27
CA VAL A 356 22.49 27.82 -20.59
C VAL A 356 23.44 28.31 -19.52
N THR A 357 24.06 29.45 -19.80
CA THR A 357 24.86 30.25 -18.88
C THR A 357 24.01 30.68 -17.68
N ALA A 358 23.98 29.86 -16.63
CA ALA A 358 23.59 30.26 -15.29
C ALA A 358 24.86 30.37 -14.44
N SER A 359 25.14 31.57 -13.96
CA SER A 359 26.32 31.93 -13.17
C SER A 359 26.44 31.07 -11.91
N SER A 360 27.48 30.23 -11.89
CA SER A 360 27.92 29.39 -10.78
C SER A 360 28.56 30.21 -9.66
N ASN A 361 27.88 30.37 -8.53
CA ASN A 361 28.54 30.65 -7.25
C ASN A 361 28.41 29.39 -6.39
N GLY A 362 29.43 28.53 -6.42
CA GLY A 362 29.49 27.35 -5.56
C GLY A 362 29.67 27.76 -4.10
N THR A 363 28.91 27.13 -3.20
CA THR A 363 29.16 27.19 -1.76
C THR A 363 30.12 26.07 -1.36
N TRP A 364 30.92 26.27 -0.32
CA TRP A 364 31.78 25.25 0.31
C TRP A 364 31.24 24.88 1.69
N CYS A 365 31.70 23.76 2.24
CA CYS A 365 31.48 23.41 3.63
C CYS A 365 32.79 23.45 4.42
N ILE A 366 32.82 24.19 5.52
CA ILE A 366 34.00 24.29 6.40
C ILE A 366 33.64 23.93 7.83
N ALA A 367 34.64 23.65 8.66
CA ALA A 367 34.44 23.46 10.09
C ALA A 367 33.92 24.75 10.73
N SER A 368 32.94 24.61 11.63
CA SER A 368 32.33 25.71 12.37
C SER A 368 33.29 26.20 13.46
N ALA A 369 33.45 27.53 13.57
CA ALA A 369 34.23 28.15 14.64
C ALA A 369 33.64 27.92 16.04
N ASN A 370 32.37 27.48 16.12
CA ASN A 370 31.67 27.20 17.38
C ASN A 370 31.68 25.70 17.75
N ALA A 371 32.30 24.84 16.93
CA ALA A 371 32.34 23.40 17.17
C ALA A 371 33.37 23.05 18.26
N SER A 372 33.05 22.06 19.10
CA SER A 372 34.00 21.54 20.09
C SER A 372 35.05 20.64 19.42
N GLU A 373 36.26 20.54 19.99
CA GLU A 373 37.29 19.61 19.48
C GLU A 373 36.80 18.16 19.35
N PRO A 374 36.05 17.59 20.32
CA PRO A 374 35.46 16.26 20.17
C PRO A 374 34.53 16.13 18.98
N ASP A 375 33.67 17.12 18.74
CA ASP A 375 32.71 17.08 17.63
C ASP A 375 33.41 17.18 16.28
N LEU A 376 34.45 18.02 16.17
CA LEU A 376 35.28 18.11 14.98
C LEU A 376 36.06 16.82 14.71
N ARG A 377 36.60 16.17 15.75
CA ARG A 377 37.29 14.88 15.63
C ARG A 377 36.33 13.80 15.14
N ASN A 378 35.16 13.69 15.77
CA ASN A 378 34.13 12.72 15.39
C ASN A 378 33.65 12.95 13.95
N GLY A 379 33.42 14.21 13.57
CA GLY A 379 33.05 14.57 12.21
C GLY A 379 34.13 14.20 11.20
N LEU A 380 35.40 14.49 11.50
CA LEU A 380 36.54 14.19 10.63
C LEU A 380 36.74 12.68 10.47
N ASP A 381 36.75 11.94 11.58
CA ASP A 381 36.92 10.48 11.58
C ASP A 381 35.77 9.80 10.83
N TRP A 382 34.55 10.30 11.00
CA TRP A 382 33.40 9.83 10.25
C TRP A 382 33.53 10.14 8.76
N ALA A 383 33.89 11.37 8.38
CA ALA A 383 34.02 11.77 6.98
C ALA A 383 35.03 10.89 6.23
N CYS A 384 36.20 10.67 6.82
CA CYS A 384 37.28 9.86 6.23
C CYS A 384 37.06 8.34 6.37
N GLY A 385 36.18 7.91 7.28
CA GLY A 385 35.80 6.52 7.48
C GLY A 385 34.48 6.20 6.79
N SER A 386 33.39 6.19 7.56
CA SER A 386 32.04 5.82 7.09
C SER A 386 31.46 6.74 6.01
N GLY A 387 31.87 8.01 5.97
CA GLY A 387 31.50 9.00 4.97
C GLY A 387 32.22 8.84 3.62
N ASN A 388 33.18 7.91 3.53
CA ASN A 388 33.89 7.52 2.33
C ASN A 388 34.59 8.67 1.56
N VAL A 389 35.04 9.70 2.28
CA VAL A 389 35.84 10.80 1.72
C VAL A 389 37.30 10.38 1.54
N ASP A 390 37.89 10.71 0.39
CA ASP A 390 39.33 10.60 0.19
C ASP A 390 40.08 11.69 0.99
N CYS A 391 40.56 11.31 2.17
CA CYS A 391 41.34 12.15 3.06
C CYS A 391 42.86 12.03 2.85
N SER A 392 43.31 11.53 1.70
CA SER A 392 44.76 11.45 1.41
C SER A 392 45.42 12.83 1.35
N ALA A 393 44.73 13.85 0.85
CA ALA A 393 45.27 15.20 0.69
C ALA A 393 45.62 15.91 2.01
N ILE A 394 45.06 15.46 3.14
CA ILE A 394 45.31 15.99 4.49
C ILE A 394 46.35 15.17 5.29
N GLN A 395 47.06 14.24 4.65
CA GLN A 395 48.12 13.44 5.30
C GLN A 395 49.48 14.16 5.25
N PRO A 396 50.44 13.83 6.14
CA PRO A 396 51.75 14.46 6.14
C PRO A 396 52.42 14.51 4.75
N SER A 397 52.98 15.67 4.40
CA SER A 397 53.58 15.96 3.08
C SER A 397 52.61 16.08 1.90
N GLN A 398 51.30 16.15 2.13
CA GLN A 398 50.29 16.36 1.08
C GLN A 398 49.81 17.82 1.03
N PRO A 399 49.21 18.27 -0.09
CA PRO A 399 48.95 19.69 -0.34
C PRO A 399 48.03 20.38 0.68
N CYS A 400 47.18 19.65 1.39
CA CYS A 400 46.23 20.18 2.38
C CYS A 400 46.55 19.76 3.82
N PHE A 401 47.80 19.33 4.08
CA PHE A 401 48.23 19.00 5.43
C PHE A 401 48.44 20.24 6.30
N GLU A 402 49.05 21.28 5.73
CA GLU A 402 49.30 22.54 6.45
C GLU A 402 48.12 23.49 6.28
N PRO A 403 47.67 24.22 7.33
CA PRO A 403 48.21 24.17 8.68
C PRO A 403 47.78 22.90 9.43
N ASP A 404 48.72 22.24 10.11
CA ASP A 404 48.49 21.00 10.87
C ASP A 404 47.63 21.24 12.12
N ASN A 405 46.31 21.33 11.90
CA ASN A 405 45.31 21.43 12.96
C ASN A 405 43.97 20.82 12.55
N LEU A 406 43.20 20.42 13.56
CA LEU A 406 41.94 19.71 13.41
C LEU A 406 40.90 20.48 12.59
N VAL A 407 40.81 21.80 12.75
CA VAL A 407 39.84 22.64 12.03
C VAL A 407 40.12 22.63 10.53
N SER A 408 41.39 22.67 10.15
CA SER A 408 41.81 22.73 8.74
C SER A 408 41.62 21.39 8.03
N HIS A 409 41.95 20.29 8.71
CA HIS A 409 41.71 18.93 8.20
C HIS A 409 40.22 18.60 8.13
N ALA A 410 39.44 18.96 9.16
CA ALA A 410 37.99 18.78 9.18
C ALA A 410 37.32 19.59 8.08
N SER A 411 37.71 20.85 7.87
CA SER A 411 37.15 21.68 6.79
C SER A 411 37.33 21.04 5.42
N TYR A 412 38.51 20.49 5.13
CA TYR A 412 38.79 19.83 3.85
C TYR A 412 37.95 18.56 3.66
N ALA A 413 37.87 17.72 4.69
CA ALA A 413 37.06 16.51 4.66
C ALA A 413 35.56 16.83 4.55
N PHE A 414 35.08 17.84 5.28
CA PHE A 414 33.68 18.29 5.27
C PHE A 414 33.29 18.82 3.90
N ASN A 415 34.13 19.65 3.28
CA ASN A 415 33.87 20.14 1.93
C ASN A 415 33.82 19.01 0.91
N SER A 416 34.73 18.05 1.03
CA SER A 416 34.81 16.92 0.12
C SER A 416 33.59 16.00 0.23
N TYR A 417 33.13 15.72 1.45
CA TYR A 417 31.88 14.99 1.71
C TYR A 417 30.67 15.78 1.21
N TYR A 418 30.61 17.07 1.56
CA TYR A 418 29.54 17.99 1.19
C TYR A 418 29.31 17.98 -0.32
N LEU A 419 30.37 18.04 -1.12
CA LEU A 419 30.27 18.04 -2.57
C LEU A 419 29.96 16.66 -3.15
N GLN A 420 30.50 15.59 -2.59
CA GLN A 420 30.15 14.21 -2.98
C GLN A 420 28.67 13.90 -2.73
N ASN A 421 28.08 14.54 -1.73
CA ASN A 421 26.70 14.31 -1.31
C ASN A 421 25.77 15.48 -1.68
N GLY A 422 26.02 16.07 -2.86
CA GLY A 422 25.07 16.98 -3.51
C GLY A 422 25.06 18.42 -2.99
N ALA A 423 26.08 18.83 -2.23
CA ALA A 423 26.27 20.19 -1.74
C ALA A 423 25.07 20.75 -0.94
N THR A 424 24.40 19.89 -0.17
CA THR A 424 23.21 20.22 0.63
C THR A 424 23.56 20.71 2.05
N ASP A 425 22.64 21.40 2.70
CA ASP A 425 22.83 21.86 4.10
C ASP A 425 23.11 20.69 5.06
N ILE A 426 22.51 19.53 4.79
CA ILE A 426 22.66 18.31 5.60
C ILE A 426 24.06 17.72 5.42
N ALA A 427 24.54 17.65 4.17
CA ALA A 427 25.89 17.19 3.87
C ALA A 427 26.98 18.10 4.45
N CYS A 428 26.62 19.32 4.90
CA CYS A 428 27.51 20.23 5.60
C CYS A 428 27.28 20.30 7.12
N SER A 429 26.36 19.51 7.68
CA SER A 429 25.98 19.66 9.09
C SER A 429 27.02 19.06 10.05
N PHE A 430 27.44 17.81 9.83
CA PHE A 430 28.35 17.07 10.73
C PHE A 430 27.96 17.19 12.22
N GLY A 431 26.66 17.04 12.53
CA GLY A 431 26.16 17.21 13.90
C GLY A 431 26.26 18.65 14.43
N GLY A 432 26.28 19.65 13.54
CA GLY A 432 26.51 21.06 13.85
C GLY A 432 27.98 21.49 13.81
N ALA A 433 28.90 20.57 13.52
CA ALA A 433 30.33 20.87 13.43
C ALA A 433 30.74 21.52 12.10
N GLY A 434 29.90 21.46 11.05
CA GLY A 434 30.15 22.08 9.76
C GLY A 434 29.24 23.28 9.47
N VAL A 435 29.71 24.20 8.62
CA VAL A 435 28.98 25.40 8.20
C VAL A 435 29.27 25.73 6.74
N ARG A 436 28.24 26.15 6.00
CA ARG A 436 28.39 26.59 4.62
C ARG A 436 29.03 27.96 4.54
N THR A 437 29.94 28.12 3.60
CA THR A 437 30.56 29.40 3.27
C THR A 437 30.48 29.68 1.78
N ASN A 438 30.35 30.95 1.43
CA ASN A 438 30.49 31.45 0.07
C ASN A 438 31.91 32.00 -0.20
N GLN A 439 32.80 31.95 0.79
CA GLN A 439 34.20 32.31 0.65
C GLN A 439 35.00 31.06 0.31
N ASN A 440 35.78 31.12 -0.76
CA ASN A 440 36.64 30.02 -1.18
C ASN A 440 37.68 29.73 -0.08
N PRO A 441 37.65 28.55 0.57
CA PRO A 441 38.58 28.19 1.64
C PRO A 441 39.92 27.64 1.13
N SER A 442 40.15 27.60 -0.19
CA SER A 442 41.42 27.16 -0.78
C SER A 442 42.55 28.14 -0.48
N TYR A 443 43.76 27.63 -0.27
CA TYR A 443 44.97 28.42 -0.02
C TYR A 443 46.20 27.68 -0.54
N ASP A 444 47.25 28.41 -0.93
CA ASP A 444 48.49 27.87 -1.52
C ASP A 444 48.22 26.79 -2.58
N ASN A 445 48.67 25.56 -2.32
CA ASN A 445 48.44 24.38 -3.17
C ASN A 445 47.28 23.50 -2.66
N CYS A 446 46.63 23.86 -1.55
CA CYS A 446 45.45 23.17 -1.04
C CYS A 446 44.19 23.69 -1.73
N LEU A 447 43.71 22.93 -2.71
CA LEU A 447 42.52 23.27 -3.48
C LEU A 447 41.29 22.54 -2.95
N TYR A 448 40.32 23.30 -2.45
CA TYR A 448 39.02 22.75 -2.07
C TYR A 448 38.19 22.53 -3.33
N MET A 449 37.63 21.33 -3.45
CA MET A 449 36.77 20.97 -4.59
C MET A 449 35.61 21.98 -4.73
N THR A 450 35.11 22.13 -5.95
CA THR A 450 33.90 22.91 -6.28
C THR A 450 32.98 22.08 -7.17
N LEU A 451 31.67 22.34 -7.12
CA LEU A 451 30.68 21.70 -8.00
C LEU A 451 31.12 21.87 -9.48
N GLY A 452 31.40 20.75 -10.15
CA GLY A 452 31.82 20.71 -11.57
C GLY A 452 33.31 20.48 -11.83
N ALA A 453 34.16 20.30 -10.82
CA ALA A 453 35.56 19.90 -11.02
C ALA A 453 35.66 18.37 -11.26
N ASN A 454 35.76 17.96 -12.53
CA ASN A 454 36.09 16.58 -12.89
C ASN A 454 37.43 16.17 -12.26
N LYS A 455 37.47 14.98 -11.64
CA LYS A 455 38.71 14.33 -11.20
C LYS A 455 39.65 14.20 -12.40
N THR A 456 40.73 14.97 -12.41
CA THR A 456 42.04 14.59 -12.98
C THR A 456 43.05 15.70 -12.74
N ALA A 457 43.97 15.50 -11.80
CA ALA A 457 45.32 16.08 -11.88
C ALA A 457 46.27 15.39 -10.88
N ALA A 458 46.70 14.18 -11.23
CA ALA A 458 48.01 13.68 -10.82
C ALA A 458 48.59 12.86 -11.97
N ALA A 459 49.22 13.53 -12.93
CA ALA A 459 50.29 12.96 -13.74
C ALA A 459 51.04 14.07 -14.49
N ASN A 460 52.36 14.02 -14.35
CA ASN A 460 53.35 14.92 -14.92
C ASN A 460 53.33 14.98 -16.46
N ALA A 461 53.83 16.12 -16.94
CA ALA A 461 54.28 16.49 -18.28
C ALA A 461 54.69 15.35 -19.24
N THR A 462 54.26 15.43 -20.51
CA THR A 462 55.11 15.80 -21.67
C THR A 462 54.34 15.89 -23.01
N ALA A 463 54.67 16.94 -23.76
CA ALA A 463 54.38 17.38 -25.13
C ALA A 463 53.72 16.46 -26.22
N ASN A 464 52.64 16.98 -26.85
CA ASN A 464 52.33 17.26 -28.29
C ASN A 464 52.95 16.42 -29.47
N PRO A 465 52.44 16.49 -30.74
CA PRO A 465 51.06 16.57 -31.30
C PRO A 465 50.77 15.68 -32.56
N SER A 466 49.54 15.79 -33.10
CA SER A 466 49.09 15.56 -34.51
C SER A 466 48.64 14.12 -34.86
N ALA A 467 47.49 13.84 -35.51
CA ALA A 467 47.03 14.38 -36.79
C ALA A 467 45.49 14.25 -37.05
N LYS A 468 45.06 14.94 -38.10
CA LYS A 468 43.70 15.20 -38.64
C LYS A 468 43.03 14.01 -39.34
N ALA A 469 41.68 14.04 -39.45
CA ALA A 469 40.84 13.87 -40.67
C ALA A 469 39.36 13.62 -40.25
N SER A 470 38.42 14.56 -40.41
CA SER A 470 37.54 14.84 -41.58
C SER A 470 36.37 13.86 -41.81
N SER A 471 35.23 14.43 -42.24
CA SER A 471 33.83 14.00 -42.12
C SER A 471 33.26 13.06 -43.19
N SER A 472 31.98 12.66 -42.97
CA SER A 472 30.88 12.28 -43.90
C SER A 472 30.87 10.81 -44.40
N TYR A 473 29.77 10.06 -44.48
CA TYR A 473 28.43 10.36 -45.02
C TYR A 473 27.30 9.50 -44.40
N VAL A 474 26.09 10.06 -44.49
CA VAL A 474 24.75 9.50 -44.28
C VAL A 474 24.36 8.58 -45.45
N GLN A 475 23.93 7.34 -45.18
CA GLN A 475 22.79 6.65 -45.82
C GLN A 475 22.70 5.18 -45.36
N GLU A 476 21.62 4.79 -44.68
CA GLU A 476 20.91 3.49 -44.82
C GLU A 476 19.95 3.27 -43.62
N ALA A 477 18.75 3.83 -43.68
CA ALA A 477 17.65 3.49 -42.76
C ALA A 477 16.29 3.82 -43.39
N SER A 478 15.86 3.04 -44.39
CA SER A 478 14.51 3.17 -44.98
C SER A 478 13.94 1.86 -45.53
N MET A 479 14.27 0.72 -44.91
CA MET A 479 13.71 -0.60 -45.30
C MET A 479 13.25 -1.49 -44.12
N LEU A 480 13.32 -1.01 -42.87
CA LEU A 480 12.93 -1.82 -41.69
C LEU A 480 11.57 -1.45 -41.07
N LEU A 481 10.90 -0.40 -41.55
CA LEU A 481 9.64 0.11 -40.96
C LEU A 481 8.36 -0.39 -41.63
N LEU A 482 8.43 -1.12 -42.76
CA LEU A 482 7.25 -1.65 -43.45
C LEU A 482 6.86 -3.08 -43.02
N GLY A 483 7.74 -3.80 -42.30
CA GLY A 483 7.47 -5.17 -41.85
C GLY A 483 6.59 -5.28 -40.59
N TYR A 484 6.66 -4.29 -39.69
CA TYR A 484 5.95 -4.35 -38.41
C TYR A 484 4.45 -4.01 -38.51
N SER A 485 4.01 -3.30 -39.55
CA SER A 485 2.61 -2.87 -39.68
C SER A 485 1.66 -3.98 -40.16
N LEU A 486 2.15 -5.05 -40.79
CA LEU A 486 1.32 -6.13 -41.35
C LEU A 486 1.01 -7.23 -40.33
N MET A 487 1.85 -7.43 -39.31
CA MET A 487 1.61 -8.45 -38.27
C MET A 487 0.57 -8.01 -37.22
N ALA A 488 0.47 -6.72 -36.91
CA ALA A 488 -0.49 -6.20 -35.93
C ALA A 488 -1.96 -6.28 -36.40
N SER A 489 -2.18 -6.31 -37.73
CA SER A 489 -3.53 -6.31 -38.32
C SER A 489 -4.22 -7.68 -38.24
N PHE A 490 -3.45 -8.78 -38.20
CA PHE A 490 -4.01 -10.14 -38.12
C PHE A 490 -4.40 -10.56 -36.69
N VAL A 491 -3.76 -9.97 -35.66
CA VAL A 491 -4.07 -10.27 -34.25
C VAL A 491 -5.40 -9.61 -33.82
N PHE A 492 -5.71 -8.43 -34.37
CA PHE A 492 -6.95 -7.71 -34.06
C PHE A 492 -8.21 -8.35 -34.63
N ILE A 493 -8.13 -9.02 -35.78
CA ILE A 493 -9.31 -9.65 -36.42
C ILE A 493 -9.73 -10.94 -35.68
N LYS A 494 -8.79 -11.71 -35.13
CA LYS A 494 -9.10 -12.90 -34.31
C LYS A 494 -9.70 -12.57 -32.94
N HIS A 495 -9.43 -11.40 -32.39
CA HIS A 495 -9.96 -11.00 -31.07
C HIS A 495 -11.44 -10.57 -31.12
N ILE A 496 -11.91 -10.13 -32.29
CA ILE A 496 -13.29 -9.65 -32.52
C ILE A 496 -14.29 -10.80 -32.74
N GLU A 497 -13.85 -11.96 -33.24
CA GLU A 497 -14.72 -13.14 -33.36
C GLU A 497 -14.96 -13.85 -32.02
N HIS A 498 -13.99 -13.84 -31.10
CA HIS A 498 -14.14 -14.48 -29.79
C HIS A 498 -15.08 -13.73 -28.83
N THR A 499 -15.23 -12.41 -29.00
CA THR A 499 -16.11 -11.57 -28.15
C THR A 499 -17.60 -11.68 -28.49
N LYS A 500 -17.96 -12.16 -29.70
CA LYS A 500 -19.37 -12.30 -30.10
C LYS A 500 -20.05 -13.54 -29.52
N GLN A 501 -19.29 -14.56 -29.11
CA GLN A 501 -19.85 -15.82 -28.61
C GLN A 501 -20.13 -15.79 -27.10
N GLN A 502 -19.46 -14.89 -26.36
CA GLN A 502 -19.61 -14.75 -24.90
C GLN A 502 -20.83 -13.88 -24.51
N HIS A 503 -21.23 -12.94 -25.35
CA HIS A 503 -22.41 -12.09 -25.10
C HIS A 503 -23.78 -12.79 -25.29
N HIS A 504 -23.83 -13.98 -25.88
CA HIS A 504 -25.11 -14.71 -26.04
C HIS A 504 -25.47 -15.60 -24.83
N CYS A 505 -24.53 -15.86 -23.91
CA CYS A 505 -24.80 -16.62 -22.68
C CYS A 505 -25.18 -15.74 -21.47
N GLU A 506 -24.65 -14.52 -21.36
CA GLU A 506 -24.92 -13.65 -20.19
C GLU A 506 -26.36 -13.12 -20.15
N LEU A 507 -27.04 -12.98 -21.30
CA LEU A 507 -28.43 -12.53 -21.37
C LEU A 507 -29.46 -13.56 -20.85
N LYS A 508 -29.07 -14.83 -20.69
CA LYS A 508 -29.92 -15.85 -20.02
C LYS A 508 -29.70 -15.91 -18.50
N TYR A 509 -28.54 -15.51 -18.01
CA TYR A 509 -28.23 -15.49 -16.58
C TYR A 509 -28.95 -14.33 -15.85
N TYR A 510 -29.00 -13.14 -16.47
CA TYR A 510 -29.64 -11.96 -15.88
C TYR A 510 -31.18 -11.99 -15.88
N ARG A 511 -31.82 -12.96 -16.54
CA ARG A 511 -33.29 -13.08 -16.55
C ARG A 511 -33.85 -13.78 -15.31
N ASN A 512 -33.02 -14.45 -14.51
CA ASN A 512 -33.47 -15.22 -13.34
C ASN A 512 -33.11 -14.62 -11.96
N LYS A 513 -32.42 -13.48 -11.89
CA LYS A 513 -32.06 -12.85 -10.59
C LYS A 513 -33.11 -11.87 -10.04
N HIS A 514 -34.30 -11.85 -10.64
CA HIS A 514 -35.42 -10.97 -10.27
C HIS A 514 -36.53 -11.67 -9.45
N LEU A 515 -36.17 -12.69 -8.66
CA LEU A 515 -37.09 -13.27 -7.67
C LEU A 515 -36.37 -13.35 -6.31
N GLN A 516 -36.87 -12.57 -5.35
CA GLN A 516 -36.61 -12.80 -3.92
C GLN A 516 -37.01 -14.23 -3.56
N ASN A 517 -36.17 -14.99 -2.86
CA ASN A 517 -36.63 -16.07 -1.98
C ASN A 517 -35.54 -16.54 -1.00
N ASN A 518 -35.94 -16.80 0.24
CA ASN A 518 -35.23 -17.58 1.26
C ASN A 518 -34.50 -18.79 0.63
N MET A 519 -33.18 -18.91 0.80
CA MET A 519 -32.50 -20.16 0.44
C MET A 519 -32.96 -21.27 1.39
N SER A 520 -33.37 -22.41 0.84
CA SER A 520 -33.76 -23.58 1.63
C SER A 520 -32.54 -24.23 2.28
N TRP A 521 -32.72 -24.91 3.42
CA TRP A 521 -31.65 -25.69 4.06
C TRP A 521 -31.00 -26.71 3.11
N GLN A 522 -31.80 -27.27 2.19
CA GLN A 522 -31.31 -28.21 1.18
C GLN A 522 -30.27 -27.58 0.24
N THR A 523 -30.39 -26.28 -0.06
CA THR A 523 -29.43 -25.53 -0.87
C THR A 523 -28.04 -25.50 -0.23
N TYR A 524 -27.95 -25.45 1.10
CA TYR A 524 -26.65 -25.50 1.79
C TYR A 524 -25.99 -26.88 1.63
N VAL A 525 -26.75 -27.96 1.68
CA VAL A 525 -26.18 -29.30 1.47
C VAL A 525 -25.79 -29.48 0.01
N ASP A 526 -26.68 -29.17 -0.93
CA ASP A 526 -26.46 -29.42 -2.36
C ASP A 526 -25.34 -28.55 -2.94
N GLU A 527 -25.30 -27.26 -2.59
CA GLU A 527 -24.38 -26.30 -3.19
C GLU A 527 -23.09 -26.09 -2.38
N HIS A 528 -23.05 -26.44 -1.08
CA HIS A 528 -21.90 -26.13 -0.22
C HIS A 528 -21.21 -27.36 0.38
N LEU A 529 -21.94 -28.44 0.68
CA LEU A 529 -21.36 -29.69 1.19
C LEU A 529 -21.11 -30.72 0.08
N MET A 530 -22.04 -30.85 -0.87
CA MET A 530 -21.98 -31.84 -1.95
C MET A 530 -21.39 -31.29 -3.25
N CYS A 531 -20.73 -30.13 -3.20
CA CYS A 531 -20.11 -29.48 -4.35
C CYS A 531 -18.75 -30.10 -4.71
N ASP A 532 -18.28 -29.83 -5.93
CA ASP A 532 -16.92 -30.18 -6.36
C ASP A 532 -15.88 -29.41 -5.51
N ILE A 533 -14.96 -30.15 -4.89
CA ILE A 533 -13.88 -29.64 -4.06
C ILE A 533 -12.75 -29.16 -4.98
N GLU A 534 -12.23 -27.96 -4.72
CA GLU A 534 -11.11 -27.35 -5.48
C GLU A 534 -11.37 -27.21 -7.00
N GLY A 535 -12.64 -27.19 -7.41
CA GLY A 535 -13.02 -27.06 -8.83
C GLY A 535 -12.70 -28.29 -9.68
N GLN A 536 -12.33 -29.41 -9.06
CA GLN A 536 -12.11 -30.68 -9.74
C GLN A 536 -13.44 -31.44 -9.86
N ALA A 537 -13.93 -31.57 -11.10
CA ALA A 537 -15.19 -32.24 -11.39
C ALA A 537 -15.21 -33.68 -10.85
N GLY A 538 -16.13 -33.99 -9.94
CA GLY A 538 -16.32 -35.31 -9.35
C GLY A 538 -15.57 -35.57 -8.04
N LEU A 539 -14.73 -34.64 -7.56
CA LEU A 539 -14.10 -34.72 -6.24
C LEU A 539 -15.04 -34.10 -5.19
N LYS A 540 -15.92 -34.89 -4.58
CA LYS A 540 -16.93 -34.39 -3.62
C LYS A 540 -17.16 -35.34 -2.46
N LEU A 541 -17.80 -34.84 -1.40
CA LEU A 541 -18.22 -35.67 -0.27
C LEU A 541 -19.17 -36.79 -0.73
N THR A 542 -19.07 -37.95 -0.07
CA THR A 542 -19.91 -39.10 -0.39
C THR A 542 -21.29 -38.98 0.24
N ALA A 543 -21.40 -38.33 1.39
CA ALA A 543 -22.66 -37.94 2.01
C ALA A 543 -22.47 -36.73 2.95
N ALA A 544 -23.51 -35.93 3.13
CA ALA A 544 -23.50 -34.80 4.04
C ALA A 544 -24.90 -34.49 4.59
N ALA A 545 -24.98 -33.84 5.75
CA ALA A 545 -26.24 -33.40 6.35
C ALA A 545 -26.07 -32.27 7.37
N ILE A 546 -27.17 -31.59 7.65
CA ILE A 546 -27.33 -30.62 8.72
C ILE A 546 -28.49 -31.10 9.61
N LEU A 547 -28.19 -31.41 10.87
CA LEU A 547 -29.18 -31.86 11.84
C LEU A 547 -29.21 -30.89 13.02
N GLY A 548 -30.39 -30.54 13.53
CA GLY A 548 -30.52 -29.82 14.80
C GLY A 548 -29.94 -30.63 15.98
N HIS A 549 -29.62 -29.96 17.09
CA HIS A 549 -29.19 -30.66 18.32
C HIS A 549 -30.28 -31.57 18.92
N ASP A 550 -31.53 -31.39 18.52
CA ASP A 550 -32.65 -32.28 18.84
C ASP A 550 -32.71 -33.54 17.94
N GLY A 551 -31.82 -33.64 16.95
CA GLY A 551 -31.79 -34.70 15.95
C GLY A 551 -32.74 -34.48 14.77
N ALA A 552 -33.43 -33.33 14.69
CA ALA A 552 -34.26 -32.99 13.54
C ALA A 552 -33.40 -32.77 12.29
N VAL A 553 -33.73 -33.44 11.19
CA VAL A 553 -33.00 -33.27 9.93
C VAL A 553 -33.43 -31.96 9.27
N TRP A 554 -32.51 -31.01 9.16
CA TRP A 554 -32.76 -29.73 8.48
C TRP A 554 -32.51 -29.85 6.98
N ALA A 555 -31.47 -30.59 6.59
CA ALA A 555 -31.19 -31.00 5.22
C ALA A 555 -30.22 -32.17 5.18
N GLN A 556 -30.29 -32.99 4.12
CA GLN A 556 -29.37 -34.11 3.93
C GLN A 556 -29.21 -34.48 2.46
N SER A 557 -28.05 -35.04 2.11
CA SER A 557 -27.81 -35.65 0.81
C SER A 557 -28.56 -36.97 0.68
N ALA A 558 -28.89 -37.39 -0.55
CA ALA A 558 -29.62 -38.64 -0.80
C ALA A 558 -28.90 -39.90 -0.29
N THR A 559 -27.57 -39.83 -0.14
CA THR A 559 -26.70 -40.92 0.31
C THR A 559 -26.42 -40.89 1.81
N PHE A 560 -26.98 -39.93 2.55
CA PHE A 560 -26.77 -39.84 3.99
C PHE A 560 -27.48 -40.98 4.74
N PRO A 561 -26.77 -41.75 5.60
CA PRO A 561 -27.38 -42.87 6.29
C PRO A 561 -28.36 -42.40 7.38
N GLN A 562 -29.37 -43.22 7.64
CA GLN A 562 -30.30 -43.00 8.74
C GLN A 562 -29.58 -43.15 10.08
N MET A 563 -29.66 -42.11 10.91
CA MET A 563 -29.05 -42.06 12.24
C MET A 563 -30.03 -42.49 13.31
N LYS A 564 -29.57 -43.28 14.27
CA LYS A 564 -30.37 -43.62 15.45
C LYS A 564 -30.29 -42.49 16.50
N PRO A 565 -31.36 -42.23 17.28
CA PRO A 565 -31.33 -41.21 18.32
C PRO A 565 -30.18 -41.40 19.33
N GLU A 566 -29.80 -42.65 19.63
CA GLU A 566 -28.69 -42.96 20.54
C GLU A 566 -27.33 -42.55 19.97
N GLU A 567 -27.16 -42.58 18.64
CA GLU A 567 -25.92 -42.17 17.96
C GLU A 567 -25.76 -40.64 18.04
N ILE A 568 -26.84 -39.89 17.77
CA ILE A 568 -26.85 -38.42 17.87
C ILE A 568 -26.59 -37.98 19.32
N LYS A 569 -27.23 -38.66 20.28
CA LYS A 569 -26.99 -38.39 21.71
C LYS A 569 -25.54 -38.64 22.11
N GLY A 570 -24.93 -39.71 21.61
CA GLY A 570 -23.51 -40.00 21.85
C GLY A 570 -22.58 -38.91 21.29
N ILE A 571 -22.87 -38.39 20.10
CA ILE A 571 -22.13 -37.28 19.47
C ILE A 571 -22.24 -36.00 20.31
N LEU A 572 -23.46 -35.64 20.73
CA LEU A 572 -23.67 -34.45 21.56
C LEU A 572 -23.01 -34.57 22.93
N ASN A 573 -23.04 -35.76 23.54
CA ASN A 573 -22.32 -36.02 24.79
C ASN A 573 -20.80 -35.82 24.63
N ASP A 574 -20.22 -36.19 23.49
CA ASP A 574 -18.78 -35.97 23.24
C ASP A 574 -18.43 -34.49 23.01
N PHE A 575 -19.35 -33.69 22.51
CA PHE A 575 -19.16 -32.23 22.47
C PHE A 575 -19.25 -31.60 23.87
N GLU A 576 -20.00 -32.18 24.81
CA GLU A 576 -20.10 -31.71 26.20
C GLU A 576 -18.96 -32.25 27.07
N GLU A 577 -18.56 -33.51 26.86
CA GLU A 577 -17.48 -34.22 27.53
C GLU A 577 -16.47 -34.75 26.49
N PRO A 578 -15.54 -33.90 26.01
CA PRO A 578 -14.58 -34.27 24.97
C PRO A 578 -13.81 -35.55 25.28
N GLY A 579 -13.92 -36.54 24.40
CA GLY A 579 -13.23 -37.83 24.51
C GLY A 579 -14.10 -38.98 25.03
N SER A 580 -15.37 -38.73 25.38
CA SER A 580 -16.32 -39.78 25.79
C SER A 580 -16.54 -40.86 24.71
N LEU A 581 -16.38 -40.53 23.43
CA LEU A 581 -16.48 -41.49 22.31
C LEU A 581 -15.16 -42.21 22.00
N ALA A 582 -14.01 -41.77 22.50
CA ALA A 582 -12.73 -42.40 22.18
C ALA A 582 -12.64 -43.89 22.63
N PRO A 583 -13.12 -44.30 23.83
CA PRO A 583 -13.09 -45.69 24.27
C PRO A 583 -14.12 -46.60 23.56
N THR A 584 -15.28 -46.05 23.20
CA THR A 584 -16.43 -46.81 22.68
C THR A 584 -16.51 -46.79 21.15
N GLY A 585 -15.94 -45.76 20.51
CA GLY A 585 -15.97 -45.45 19.09
C GLY A 585 -17.18 -44.60 18.69
N LEU A 586 -17.04 -43.86 17.58
CA LEU A 586 -18.13 -43.07 16.99
C LEU A 586 -19.04 -43.99 16.17
N PHE A 587 -20.30 -44.16 16.57
CA PHE A 587 -21.30 -44.86 15.78
C PHE A 587 -22.06 -43.89 14.88
N PHE A 588 -22.09 -44.19 13.58
CA PHE A 588 -22.74 -43.37 12.55
C PHE A 588 -23.38 -44.29 11.51
N GLY A 589 -24.71 -44.22 11.37
CA GLY A 589 -25.47 -45.03 10.42
C GLY A 589 -25.35 -46.54 10.69
N GLY A 590 -25.25 -46.94 11.97
CA GLY A 590 -25.01 -48.32 12.38
C GLY A 590 -23.57 -48.83 12.19
N ALA A 591 -22.66 -48.01 11.65
CA ALA A 591 -21.26 -48.35 11.49
C ALA A 591 -20.40 -47.71 12.58
N LYS A 592 -19.41 -48.45 13.09
CA LYS A 592 -18.43 -47.96 14.06
C LYS A 592 -17.22 -47.33 13.34
N TYR A 593 -16.86 -46.11 13.72
CA TYR A 593 -15.70 -45.35 13.30
C TYR A 593 -14.71 -45.22 14.47
N MET A 594 -13.42 -45.22 14.16
CA MET A 594 -12.39 -44.90 15.15
C MET A 594 -12.30 -43.38 15.31
N VAL A 595 -12.49 -42.87 16.52
CA VAL A 595 -12.34 -41.44 16.81
C VAL A 595 -10.86 -41.05 16.64
N ILE A 596 -10.61 -40.00 15.87
CA ILE A 596 -9.28 -39.42 15.66
C ILE A 596 -9.25 -37.98 16.20
N GLN A 597 -8.06 -37.39 16.29
CA GLN A 597 -7.87 -36.06 16.85
C GLN A 597 -8.71 -35.00 16.13
N GLY A 598 -9.67 -34.44 16.87
CA GLY A 598 -10.48 -33.27 16.52
C GLY A 598 -10.29 -32.15 17.56
N GLU A 599 -11.00 -31.04 17.39
CA GLU A 599 -10.97 -29.92 18.33
C GLU A 599 -11.93 -30.21 19.50
N PRO A 600 -11.44 -30.28 20.76
CA PRO A 600 -12.28 -30.57 21.91
C PRO A 600 -13.49 -29.63 22.00
N GLY A 601 -14.70 -30.18 22.04
CA GLY A 601 -15.94 -29.42 22.15
C GLY A 601 -16.43 -28.72 20.87
N ALA A 602 -15.67 -28.77 19.77
CA ALA A 602 -16.00 -28.09 18.52
C ALA A 602 -16.07 -29.03 17.31
N VAL A 603 -15.12 -29.97 17.16
CA VAL A 603 -15.06 -30.87 16.00
C VAL A 603 -14.77 -32.32 16.42
N ILE A 604 -15.60 -33.24 15.96
CA ILE A 604 -15.40 -34.69 16.09
C ILE A 604 -15.02 -35.27 14.73
N ARG A 605 -14.00 -36.13 14.70
CA ARG A 605 -13.53 -36.80 13.50
C ARG A 605 -13.49 -38.31 13.69
N GLY A 606 -13.96 -39.05 12.70
CA GLY A 606 -13.99 -40.50 12.69
C GLY A 606 -13.32 -41.07 11.45
N LYS A 607 -12.55 -42.14 11.58
CA LYS A 607 -11.93 -42.87 10.47
C LYS A 607 -12.48 -44.29 10.35
N LYS A 608 -12.74 -44.75 9.12
CA LYS A 608 -13.15 -46.13 8.80
C LYS A 608 -12.61 -46.53 7.42
N GLY A 609 -11.61 -47.41 7.41
CA GLY A 609 -10.93 -47.80 6.17
C GLY A 609 -10.19 -46.63 5.52
N SER A 610 -10.37 -46.45 4.21
CA SER A 610 -9.88 -45.31 3.43
C SER A 610 -10.73 -44.05 3.58
N GLY A 611 -11.95 -44.17 4.11
CA GLY A 611 -12.88 -43.07 4.34
C GLY A 611 -12.95 -42.58 5.78
N GLY A 612 -13.80 -41.58 6.00
CA GLY A 612 -14.03 -41.02 7.32
C GLY A 612 -15.19 -40.03 7.35
N ILE A 613 -15.36 -39.43 8.51
CA ILE A 613 -16.42 -38.48 8.80
C ILE A 613 -15.87 -37.31 9.62
N THR A 614 -16.35 -36.12 9.30
CA THR A 614 -16.14 -34.90 10.08
C THR A 614 -17.48 -34.36 10.52
N ILE A 615 -17.57 -34.01 11.81
CA ILE A 615 -18.75 -33.45 12.44
C ILE A 615 -18.33 -32.18 13.16
N LYS A 616 -18.91 -31.03 12.81
CA LYS A 616 -18.70 -29.77 13.54
C LYS A 616 -20.01 -29.30 14.17
N LYS A 617 -19.94 -28.92 15.44
CA LYS A 617 -21.08 -28.35 16.18
C LYS A 617 -21.18 -26.86 15.92
N SER A 618 -22.38 -26.40 15.56
CA SER A 618 -22.78 -24.99 15.52
C SER A 618 -23.66 -24.65 16.73
N GLY A 619 -24.19 -23.42 16.81
CA GLY A 619 -25.01 -22.96 17.93
C GLY A 619 -26.31 -23.74 18.11
N GLN A 620 -26.90 -24.26 17.04
CA GLN A 620 -28.20 -24.95 17.03
C GLN A 620 -28.20 -26.24 16.19
N ALA A 621 -27.18 -26.47 15.34
CA ALA A 621 -27.07 -27.65 14.49
C ALA A 621 -25.71 -28.37 14.55
N LEU A 622 -25.67 -29.57 13.98
CA LEU A 622 -24.51 -30.40 13.70
C LEU A 622 -24.37 -30.51 12.18
N VAL A 623 -23.18 -30.18 11.66
CA VAL A 623 -22.87 -30.33 10.23
C VAL A 623 -22.01 -31.56 10.04
N PHE A 624 -22.45 -32.45 9.15
CA PHE A 624 -21.82 -33.73 8.86
C PHE A 624 -21.24 -33.74 7.44
N GLY A 625 -20.05 -34.29 7.29
CA GLY A 625 -19.49 -34.66 5.99
C GLY A 625 -18.78 -36.01 6.05
N VAL A 626 -19.13 -36.88 5.12
CA VAL A 626 -18.56 -38.21 4.92
C VAL A 626 -17.75 -38.19 3.64
N TYR A 627 -16.57 -38.81 3.68
CA TYR A 627 -15.67 -38.88 2.54
C TYR A 627 -15.11 -40.28 2.35
N GLU A 628 -14.75 -40.58 1.10
CA GLU A 628 -13.92 -41.72 0.71
C GLU A 628 -12.84 -41.22 -0.27
N GLU A 629 -11.79 -42.01 -0.50
CA GLU A 629 -10.80 -41.70 -1.52
C GLU A 629 -11.48 -41.49 -2.89
N PRO A 630 -11.10 -40.46 -3.67
CA PRO A 630 -9.87 -39.66 -3.54
C PRO A 630 -9.95 -38.43 -2.61
N VAL A 631 -11.08 -38.17 -1.96
CA VAL A 631 -11.21 -37.03 -1.03
C VAL A 631 -10.38 -37.29 0.22
N THR A 632 -9.49 -36.36 0.55
CA THR A 632 -8.65 -36.46 1.75
C THR A 632 -9.41 -36.02 3.01
N PRO A 633 -9.00 -36.47 4.21
CA PRO A 633 -9.58 -36.01 5.47
C PRO A 633 -9.54 -34.49 5.61
N GLY A 634 -8.44 -33.84 5.17
CA GLY A 634 -8.28 -32.39 5.22
C GLY A 634 -9.28 -31.64 4.34
N GLN A 635 -9.57 -32.18 3.15
CA GLN A 635 -10.57 -31.60 2.25
C GLN A 635 -11.99 -31.72 2.81
N CYS A 636 -12.34 -32.86 3.43
CA CYS A 636 -13.63 -32.99 4.11
C CYS A 636 -13.76 -32.00 5.28
N ASN A 637 -12.71 -31.92 6.11
CA ASN A 637 -12.67 -30.96 7.22
C ASN A 637 -12.92 -29.53 6.74
N MET A 638 -12.23 -29.09 5.70
CA MET A 638 -12.42 -27.75 5.14
C MET A 638 -13.87 -27.48 4.73
N VAL A 639 -14.53 -28.44 4.06
CA VAL A 639 -15.91 -28.25 3.58
C VAL A 639 -16.91 -28.18 4.73
N VAL A 640 -16.82 -29.13 5.67
CA VAL A 640 -17.72 -29.24 6.83
C VAL A 640 -17.52 -28.07 7.78
N GLU A 641 -16.26 -27.78 8.11
CA GLU A 641 -15.94 -26.76 9.11
C GLU A 641 -16.33 -25.36 8.61
N ARG A 642 -16.10 -25.07 7.32
CA ARG A 642 -16.51 -23.81 6.67
C ARG A 642 -18.01 -23.57 6.75
N LEU A 643 -18.85 -24.58 6.51
CA LEU A 643 -20.30 -24.40 6.59
C LEU A 643 -20.74 -24.25 8.05
N ALA A 644 -20.21 -25.04 8.97
CA ALA A 644 -20.56 -24.93 10.38
C ALA A 644 -20.12 -23.58 10.99
N ASP A 645 -18.94 -23.06 10.62
CA ASP A 645 -18.50 -21.72 11.02
C ASP A 645 -19.45 -20.64 10.50
N TYR A 646 -19.89 -20.77 9.24
CA TYR A 646 -20.91 -19.89 8.69
C TYR A 646 -22.21 -19.94 9.52
N LEU A 647 -22.68 -21.13 9.94
CA LEU A 647 -23.87 -21.23 10.79
C LEU A 647 -23.67 -20.57 12.16
N ILE A 648 -22.52 -20.79 12.81
CA ILE A 648 -22.15 -20.14 14.07
C ILE A 648 -22.18 -18.61 13.92
N ASP A 649 -21.62 -18.09 12.84
CA ASP A 649 -21.57 -16.65 12.55
C ASP A 649 -22.96 -16.04 12.31
N GLN A 650 -23.93 -16.85 11.82
CA GLN A 650 -25.34 -16.44 11.71
C GLN A 650 -26.12 -16.57 13.03
N GLY A 651 -25.48 -16.98 14.13
CA GLY A 651 -26.14 -17.24 15.42
C GLY A 651 -26.98 -18.52 15.43
N MET A 652 -26.69 -19.43 14.49
CA MET A 652 -27.36 -20.72 14.30
C MET A 652 -26.47 -21.89 14.69
#